data_AF-A0AAD5BNY2-F1
#
_entry.id   AF-A0AAD5BNY2-F1
#
_cell.length_a   1.000
_cell.length_b   1.000
_cell.length_c   1.000
_cell.angle_alpha   90.00
_cell.angle_beta   90.00
_cell.angle_gamma   90.00
#
_symmetry.space_group_name_H-M   'P 1'
#
loop_
_entity.id
_entity.type
_entity.pdbx_description
1 polymer ?
#
loop_
_entity_poly.entity_id
_entity_poly.type
_entity_poly.pdbx_seq_one_letter_code
_entity_poly.pdbx_strand_id
1 'polypeptide(L)'
;PIVLILLLLASLSSFCASNPIQDSFHQCLSANTVSLTQLPNIFFTPNNTSFTPLLNSTAQNLRCIASYAAKPELIFTPLHETHIQAAVVCAKKLGIQLRVRSGGHDYEGMSYTSVMDPPYVVIDLAKLRGINVDVQDGSVWVEAGATIGELYYRVAEKSKTHGVPAGLCTSLGVGGHITGGAYGSLMRKYGLGADNALDAKIIDANGRILDRKAMGEDVFWAIRGGGGGSFGVIVSWKLKLVPVPETVTVFNVPRTLEQGATKILYKWQQVADKLDENLFIRVLIQSSNIPNTTQKTVTTTYNALFLGDVNTLQGIMKESFPELGLTKEDLFEMSWLESVLFIAGYPKSVPTTVLLAGKPAFLNYFKAKSDFVTTPIPEAGLEGIWQRFLEEEIPMMIWNPYGGMMGRIAESSIPFPHRKGILFKIQYVTSWMSPEKEAMDKHVEWMRELYDYMGEYVSVSPRQTYVNYRDLDIGMNDKNGDDTSVVNASSWGTRYFKDNFNRLVKIKTEFDPDNFFKHEQSIPVLPHKSKLQKFQRTKPHGDKKKKKGGKTKKGRKNTQILTMAYFSRFLVLLFLLTSLSPLCSSNPFQDSFHQCLSANTDSLTQLPNIFFTPNTTAFTPLLNSTAQNLRCIAPYAAKPELILTPLHESHIQTAVVCAKKLGIQLRFRSGGHDYEGISYTSVMDLPYVVIDLAKLRGIDVDVEDGSVWVQAGATIGELYYRVAE
;
A
#
# COMPACT_ATOMS: atom_id res chain seq x y z
N PRO A 1 -3.47 59.16 -8.31
CA PRO A 1 -3.89 58.37 -7.12
C PRO A 1 -4.45 56.98 -7.47
N ILE A 2 -5.65 56.88 -8.07
CA ILE A 2 -6.36 55.61 -8.28
C ILE A 2 -5.56 54.58 -9.10
N VAL A 3 -4.92 55.01 -10.20
CA VAL A 3 -4.06 54.13 -11.02
C VAL A 3 -2.88 53.54 -10.23
N LEU A 4 -2.32 54.30 -9.28
CA LEU A 4 -1.21 53.82 -8.43
C LEU A 4 -1.70 52.76 -7.42
N ILE A 5 -2.92 52.91 -6.91
CA ILE A 5 -3.58 51.94 -6.03
C ILE A 5 -3.90 50.65 -6.82
N LEU A 6 -4.36 50.77 -8.07
CA LEU A 6 -4.59 49.61 -8.94
C LEU A 6 -3.29 48.87 -9.29
N LEU A 7 -2.17 49.57 -9.49
CA LEU A 7 -0.85 48.94 -9.68
C LEU A 7 -0.31 48.29 -8.39
N LEU A 8 -0.59 48.85 -7.21
CA LEU A 8 -0.30 48.22 -5.91
C LEU A 8 -1.19 47.00 -5.63
N LEU A 9 -2.40 46.95 -6.16
CA LEU A 9 -3.26 45.77 -6.09
C LEU A 9 -2.88 44.70 -7.13
N ALA A 10 -2.42 45.10 -8.32
CA ALA A 10 -1.93 44.19 -9.36
C ALA A 10 -0.53 43.60 -9.06
N SER A 11 0.21 44.18 -8.10
CA SER A 11 1.48 43.63 -7.59
C SER A 11 1.32 42.74 -6.35
N LEU A 12 0.09 42.50 -5.89
CA LEU A 12 -0.23 41.29 -5.12
C LEU A 12 -0.25 40.09 -6.07
N SER A 13 0.95 39.65 -6.47
CA SER A 13 1.17 38.32 -7.04
C SER A 13 0.47 37.27 -6.19
N SER A 14 -0.18 36.28 -6.83
CA SER A 14 -0.87 35.20 -6.14
C SER A 14 0.01 34.60 -5.04
N PHE A 15 -0.32 34.90 -3.78
CA PHE A 15 0.17 34.13 -2.65
C PHE A 15 -0.44 32.74 -2.78
N CYS A 16 0.30 31.82 -3.39
CA CYS A 16 0.14 30.40 -3.07
C CYS A 16 0.20 30.29 -1.55
N ALA A 17 -0.84 29.72 -0.94
CA ALA A 17 -0.87 29.53 0.50
C ALA A 17 0.24 28.54 0.89
N SER A 18 1.39 29.07 1.28
CA SER A 18 2.54 28.35 1.80
C SER A 18 2.08 27.56 3.03
N ASN A 19 1.99 26.24 2.89
CA ASN A 19 1.62 25.36 3.99
C ASN A 19 2.82 25.27 4.94
N PRO A 20 2.76 25.86 6.16
CA PRO A 20 3.94 26.06 6.99
C PRO A 20 4.63 24.75 7.37
N ILE A 21 3.89 23.63 7.38
CA ILE A 21 4.39 22.29 7.69
C ILE A 21 5.28 21.76 6.55
N GLN A 22 4.81 21.89 5.30
CA GLN A 22 5.53 21.44 4.12
C GLN A 22 6.85 22.21 3.96
N ASP A 23 6.79 23.54 4.04
CA ASP A 23 7.96 24.41 3.89
C ASP A 23 8.97 24.21 5.03
N SER A 24 8.52 24.16 6.29
CA SER A 24 9.41 23.94 7.45
C SER A 24 10.09 22.57 7.40
N PHE A 25 9.36 21.52 7.00
CA PHE A 25 9.91 20.16 6.91
C PHE A 25 10.87 20.03 5.72
N HIS A 26 10.56 20.63 4.57
CA HIS A 26 11.48 20.70 3.41
C HIS A 26 12.75 21.51 3.72
N GLN A 27 12.63 22.66 4.39
CA GLN A 27 13.78 23.48 4.81
C GLN A 27 14.64 22.72 5.83
N CYS A 28 14.02 22.02 6.78
CA CYS A 28 14.75 21.20 7.74
C CYS A 28 15.48 20.04 7.06
N LEU A 29 14.82 19.29 6.16
CA LEU A 29 15.46 18.22 5.38
C LEU A 29 16.65 18.76 4.59
N SER A 30 16.48 19.87 3.87
CA SER A 30 17.54 20.55 3.09
C SER A 30 18.78 20.91 3.92
N ALA A 31 18.63 21.11 5.23
CA ALA A 31 19.72 21.41 6.17
C ALA A 31 20.30 20.17 6.87
N ASN A 32 19.71 18.98 6.70
CA ASN A 32 20.12 17.73 7.35
C ASN A 32 20.43 16.58 6.36
N THR A 33 20.24 16.79 5.04
CA THR A 33 20.67 15.88 3.97
C THR A 33 21.72 16.52 3.08
N VAL A 34 22.30 15.74 2.16
CA VAL A 34 22.93 16.31 0.96
C VAL A 34 21.89 17.10 0.18
N SER A 35 22.30 18.16 -0.53
CA SER A 35 21.41 19.19 -1.10
C SER A 35 20.28 18.60 -1.94
N LEU A 36 19.03 18.80 -1.50
CA LEU A 36 17.82 18.31 -2.19
C LEU A 36 17.67 18.84 -3.62
N THR A 37 18.35 19.94 -3.97
CA THR A 37 18.42 20.48 -5.34
C THR A 37 19.01 19.51 -6.36
N GLN A 38 19.69 18.44 -5.93
CA GLN A 38 20.21 17.37 -6.80
C GLN A 38 19.28 16.16 -6.93
N LEU A 39 18.16 16.11 -6.18
CA LEU A 39 17.26 14.95 -6.09
C LEU A 39 15.78 15.34 -6.34
N PRO A 40 15.40 15.68 -7.58
CA PRO A 40 13.99 15.84 -7.93
C PRO A 40 13.21 14.55 -7.69
N ASN A 41 11.91 14.69 -7.39
CA ASN A 41 10.94 13.59 -7.24
C ASN A 41 11.13 12.69 -6.00
N ILE A 42 11.60 13.24 -4.86
CA ILE A 42 11.54 12.54 -3.55
C ILE A 42 10.57 13.15 -2.53
N PHE A 43 9.92 14.26 -2.89
CA PHE A 43 9.04 15.04 -2.02
C PHE A 43 7.74 15.37 -2.78
N PHE A 44 6.60 15.03 -2.20
CA PHE A 44 5.29 15.13 -2.85
C PHE A 44 4.26 15.74 -1.90
N THR A 45 3.68 16.85 -2.31
CA THR A 45 2.59 17.56 -1.61
C THR A 45 1.28 17.40 -2.38
N PRO A 46 0.10 17.64 -1.78
CA PRO A 46 -1.19 17.65 -2.49
C PRO A 46 -1.25 18.55 -3.74
N ASN A 47 -0.36 19.56 -3.86
CA ASN A 47 -0.25 20.43 -5.02
C ASN A 47 0.49 19.78 -6.21
N ASN A 48 1.13 18.62 -6.03
CA ASN A 48 1.84 17.90 -7.09
C ASN A 48 0.92 16.83 -7.71
N THR A 49 0.80 16.82 -9.04
CA THR A 49 -0.05 15.86 -9.78
C THR A 49 0.31 14.39 -9.51
N SER A 50 1.55 14.08 -9.14
CA SER A 50 2.01 12.74 -8.77
C SER A 50 1.61 12.29 -7.35
N PHE A 51 1.11 13.18 -6.48
CA PHE A 51 0.80 12.87 -5.08
C PHE A 51 -0.29 11.81 -4.93
N THR A 52 -1.46 12.01 -5.55
CA THR A 52 -2.56 11.03 -5.46
C THR A 52 -2.22 9.68 -6.11
N PRO A 53 -1.60 9.63 -7.31
CA PRO A 53 -1.04 8.39 -7.84
C PRO A 53 -0.07 7.69 -6.88
N LEU A 54 0.86 8.42 -6.25
CA LEU A 54 1.82 7.85 -5.28
C LEU A 54 1.12 7.35 -4.00
N LEU A 55 0.18 8.12 -3.45
CA LEU A 55 -0.63 7.72 -2.29
C LEU A 55 -1.39 6.42 -2.57
N ASN A 56 -1.98 6.30 -3.75
CA ASN A 56 -2.77 5.13 -4.13
C ASN A 56 -1.89 3.93 -4.57
N SER A 57 -0.67 4.17 -5.05
CA SER A 57 0.20 3.16 -5.70
C SER A 57 0.52 1.90 -4.86
N THR A 58 0.42 2.00 -3.53
CA THR A 58 0.63 0.89 -2.58
C THR A 58 -0.49 0.78 -1.54
N ALA A 59 -1.51 1.64 -1.54
CA ALA A 59 -2.61 1.55 -0.59
C ALA A 59 -3.51 0.34 -0.92
N GLN A 60 -3.45 -0.73 -0.12
CA GLN A 60 -4.11 -2.00 -0.47
C GLN A 60 -5.59 -2.05 -0.08
N ASN A 61 -6.01 -1.33 0.98
CA ASN A 61 -7.42 -1.19 1.32
C ASN A 61 -7.98 0.12 0.76
N LEU A 62 -8.88 0.04 -0.21
CA LEU A 62 -9.46 1.22 -0.87
C LEU A 62 -10.27 2.11 0.08
N ARG A 63 -10.87 1.53 1.14
CA ARG A 63 -11.56 2.26 2.22
C ARG A 63 -10.68 3.33 2.85
N CYS A 64 -9.38 3.07 2.95
CA CYS A 64 -8.41 3.95 3.60
C CYS A 64 -7.87 5.06 2.67
N ILE A 65 -8.29 5.09 1.39
CA ILE A 65 -8.01 6.18 0.44
C ILE A 65 -9.28 6.85 -0.12
N ALA A 66 -10.47 6.40 0.27
CA ALA A 66 -11.77 6.99 -0.09
C ALA A 66 -11.86 8.51 0.21
N SER A 67 -12.85 9.19 -0.36
CA SER A 67 -13.01 10.66 -0.24
C SER A 67 -13.11 11.16 1.20
N TYR A 68 -13.69 10.37 2.11
CA TYR A 68 -13.83 10.66 3.54
C TYR A 68 -12.60 10.28 4.39
N ALA A 69 -11.61 9.58 3.84
CA ALA A 69 -10.40 9.18 4.59
C ALA A 69 -9.34 10.29 4.56
N ALA A 70 -8.73 10.60 5.71
CA ALA A 70 -7.71 11.66 5.83
C ALA A 70 -6.51 11.44 4.89
N LYS A 71 -5.90 12.54 4.44
CA LYS A 71 -4.73 12.56 3.54
C LYS A 71 -3.53 13.18 4.28
N PRO A 72 -2.29 12.72 4.03
CA PRO A 72 -1.10 13.31 4.66
C PRO A 72 -0.78 14.70 4.10
N GLU A 73 -0.09 15.51 4.89
CA GLU A 73 0.41 16.83 4.48
C GLU A 73 1.46 16.72 3.36
N LEU A 74 2.25 15.65 3.36
CA LEU A 74 3.20 15.28 2.30
C LEU A 74 3.54 13.78 2.34
N ILE A 75 4.07 13.29 1.22
CA ILE A 75 4.73 11.98 1.10
C ILE A 75 6.21 12.23 0.77
N PHE A 76 7.10 11.55 1.48
CA PHE A 76 8.55 11.59 1.29
C PHE A 76 9.05 10.18 0.94
N THR A 77 9.75 10.04 -0.18
CA THR A 77 10.28 8.75 -0.65
C THR A 77 11.81 8.71 -0.50
N PRO A 78 12.36 8.32 0.67
CA PRO A 78 13.80 8.21 0.87
C PRO A 78 14.45 7.24 -0.11
N LEU A 79 15.67 7.57 -0.55
CA LEU A 79 16.49 6.76 -1.46
C LEU A 79 17.72 6.13 -0.76
N HIS A 80 17.97 6.53 0.49
CA HIS A 80 19.09 6.05 1.31
C HIS A 80 18.70 6.14 2.80
N GLU A 81 19.34 5.35 3.67
CA GLU A 81 19.01 5.31 5.11
C GLU A 81 19.19 6.67 5.80
N THR A 82 20.17 7.47 5.36
CA THR A 82 20.39 8.86 5.83
C THR A 82 19.22 9.80 5.57
N HIS A 83 18.40 9.56 4.54
CA HIS A 83 17.21 10.38 4.28
C HIS A 83 16.12 10.11 5.32
N ILE A 84 16.01 8.87 5.81
CA ILE A 84 15.10 8.51 6.91
C ILE A 84 15.58 9.16 8.22
N GLN A 85 16.88 9.15 8.50
CA GLN A 85 17.45 9.82 9.68
C GLN A 85 17.07 11.30 9.72
N ALA A 86 17.28 12.02 8.62
CA ALA A 86 16.92 13.43 8.50
C ALA A 86 15.41 13.65 8.65
N ALA A 87 14.57 12.80 8.04
CA ALA A 87 13.11 12.90 8.18
C ALA A 87 12.64 12.69 9.62
N VAL A 88 13.24 11.76 10.36
CA VAL A 88 12.96 11.53 11.79
C VAL A 88 13.38 12.73 12.65
N VAL A 89 14.61 13.22 12.48
CA VAL A 89 15.13 14.39 13.21
C VAL A 89 14.26 15.62 12.94
N CYS A 90 13.87 15.87 11.69
CA CYS A 90 13.06 17.01 11.32
C CYS A 90 11.61 16.91 11.79
N ALA A 91 10.97 15.74 11.69
CA ALA A 91 9.61 15.56 12.19
C ALA A 91 9.55 15.73 13.71
N LYS A 92 10.50 15.16 14.46
CA LYS A 92 10.59 15.36 15.92
C LYS A 92 10.86 16.82 16.29
N LYS A 93 11.76 17.51 15.59
CA LYS A 93 12.06 18.93 15.80
C LYS A 93 10.86 19.85 15.54
N LEU A 94 9.97 19.47 14.61
CA LEU A 94 8.82 20.27 14.18
C LEU A 94 7.48 19.83 14.81
N GLY A 95 7.48 18.76 15.62
CA GLY A 95 6.25 18.22 16.24
C GLY A 95 5.30 17.50 15.27
N ILE A 96 5.80 17.06 14.11
CA ILE A 96 5.03 16.43 13.04
C ILE A 96 4.92 14.92 13.29
N GLN A 97 3.73 14.34 13.13
CA GLN A 97 3.56 12.88 13.25
C GLN A 97 4.07 12.15 12.00
N LEU A 98 4.85 11.09 12.19
CA LEU A 98 5.26 10.20 11.10
C LEU A 98 4.30 9.02 10.96
N ARG A 99 3.90 8.72 9.72
CA ARG A 99 3.42 7.40 9.30
C ARG A 99 4.49 6.78 8.39
N VAL A 100 4.77 5.48 8.57
CA VAL A 100 5.79 4.75 7.80
C VAL A 100 5.10 3.72 6.91
N ARG A 101 5.42 3.71 5.62
CA ARG A 101 4.84 2.79 4.64
C ARG A 101 5.90 1.95 3.93
N SER A 102 5.69 0.63 3.98
CA SER A 102 6.32 -0.35 3.08
C SER A 102 5.34 -0.70 1.95
N GLY A 103 4.79 -1.91 1.92
CA GLY A 103 3.82 -2.35 0.90
C GLY A 103 2.36 -1.93 1.13
N GLY A 104 2.09 -1.01 2.06
CA GLY A 104 0.75 -0.44 2.31
C GLY A 104 -0.38 -1.43 2.67
N HIS A 105 -0.03 -2.60 3.21
CA HIS A 105 -0.95 -3.69 3.61
C HIS A 105 -1.61 -3.51 5.00
N ASP A 106 -1.58 -2.31 5.58
CA ASP A 106 -2.22 -2.05 6.88
C ASP A 106 -3.76 -2.09 6.72
N TYR A 107 -4.43 -2.96 7.46
CA TYR A 107 -5.87 -3.23 7.28
C TYR A 107 -6.78 -2.04 7.63
N GLU A 108 -6.31 -1.12 8.47
CA GLU A 108 -6.96 0.15 8.81
C GLU A 108 -6.19 1.35 8.21
N GLY A 109 -5.25 1.10 7.30
CA GLY A 109 -4.51 2.11 6.56
C GLY A 109 -3.51 2.93 7.39
N MET A 110 -3.18 2.54 8.63
CA MET A 110 -2.40 3.37 9.57
C MET A 110 -0.97 3.73 9.12
N SER A 111 -0.50 3.16 7.99
CA SER A 111 0.76 3.53 7.33
C SER A 111 0.63 4.72 6.35
N TYR A 112 -0.59 5.14 5.99
CA TYR A 112 -0.84 6.24 5.04
C TYR A 112 -2.08 7.11 5.33
N THR A 113 -2.96 6.70 6.25
CA THR A 113 -4.02 7.54 6.79
C THR A 113 -3.95 7.62 8.33
N SER A 114 -4.70 8.55 8.91
CA SER A 114 -4.79 8.83 10.35
C SER A 114 -6.24 9.11 10.73
N VAL A 115 -6.68 8.60 11.88
CA VAL A 115 -7.92 9.06 12.56
C VAL A 115 -7.61 9.79 13.87
N MET A 116 -6.32 10.06 14.12
CA MET A 116 -5.82 11.02 15.10
C MET A 116 -5.77 12.43 14.47
N ASP A 117 -6.00 13.45 15.30
CA ASP A 117 -6.16 14.85 14.87
C ASP A 117 -4.89 15.64 14.46
N PRO A 118 -3.63 15.30 14.86
CA PRO A 118 -2.48 16.11 14.47
C PRO A 118 -2.04 15.87 13.00
N PRO A 119 -1.45 16.88 12.34
CA PRO A 119 -0.95 16.75 10.98
C PRO A 119 0.19 15.73 10.88
N TYR A 120 0.14 14.91 9.83
CA TYR A 120 1.04 13.78 9.64
C TYR A 120 1.62 13.71 8.23
N VAL A 121 2.78 13.08 8.12
CA VAL A 121 3.53 12.91 6.87
C VAL A 121 3.87 11.43 6.67
N VAL A 122 3.88 10.98 5.41
CA VAL A 122 4.19 9.57 5.08
C VAL A 122 5.65 9.46 4.63
N ILE A 123 6.43 8.65 5.33
CA ILE A 123 7.73 8.15 4.83
C ILE A 123 7.43 6.85 4.07
N ASP A 124 7.51 6.90 2.75
CA ASP A 124 7.27 5.75 1.87
C ASP A 124 8.59 5.09 1.46
N LEU A 125 8.84 3.93 2.03
CA LEU A 125 10.08 3.17 1.89
C LEU A 125 10.16 2.38 0.58
N ALA A 126 9.16 2.44 -0.32
CA ALA A 126 9.07 1.58 -1.50
C ALA A 126 10.20 1.73 -2.55
N LYS A 127 11.19 2.61 -2.32
CA LYS A 127 12.45 2.72 -3.08
C LYS A 127 13.63 1.97 -2.45
N LEU A 128 13.58 1.66 -1.16
CA LEU A 128 14.56 0.86 -0.43
C LEU A 128 14.13 -0.62 -0.48
N ARG A 129 14.54 -1.30 -1.55
CA ARG A 129 14.12 -2.68 -1.90
C ARG A 129 15.29 -3.65 -2.08
N GLY A 130 16.50 -3.29 -1.67
CA GLY A 130 17.69 -4.13 -1.78
C GLY A 130 17.50 -5.50 -1.11
N ILE A 131 17.89 -6.57 -1.79
CA ILE A 131 17.86 -7.94 -1.28
C ILE A 131 19.21 -8.60 -1.59
N ASN A 132 19.93 -9.02 -0.56
CA ASN A 132 21.20 -9.74 -0.67
C ASN A 132 21.09 -11.09 0.04
N VAL A 133 21.13 -12.17 -0.73
CA VAL A 133 20.94 -13.55 -0.26
C VAL A 133 22.30 -14.23 -0.17
N ASP A 134 22.66 -14.72 1.02
CA ASP A 134 23.86 -15.51 1.26
C ASP A 134 23.47 -16.93 1.68
N VAL A 135 23.63 -17.87 0.76
CA VAL A 135 23.29 -19.29 0.98
C VAL A 135 24.33 -20.00 1.88
N GLN A 136 25.54 -19.45 2.02
CA GLN A 136 26.61 -20.03 2.85
C GLN A 136 26.49 -19.59 4.32
N ASP A 137 26.16 -18.32 4.57
CA ASP A 137 25.74 -17.81 5.89
C ASP A 137 24.31 -18.25 6.25
N GLY A 138 23.56 -18.83 5.30
CA GLY A 138 22.19 -19.32 5.51
C GLY A 138 21.20 -18.19 5.81
N SER A 139 21.39 -17.02 5.19
CA SER A 139 20.61 -15.82 5.51
C SER A 139 20.31 -14.92 4.29
N VAL A 140 19.48 -13.91 4.53
CA VAL A 140 19.20 -12.85 3.56
C VAL A 140 19.03 -11.52 4.28
N TRP A 141 19.75 -10.49 3.82
CA TRP A 141 19.46 -9.10 4.14
C TRP A 141 18.41 -8.56 3.16
N VAL A 142 17.36 -7.94 3.68
CA VAL A 142 16.24 -7.40 2.89
C VAL A 142 15.79 -6.05 3.42
N GLU A 143 15.75 -5.04 2.56
CA GLU A 143 15.30 -3.69 2.90
C GLU A 143 13.78 -3.59 3.09
N ALA A 144 13.37 -2.66 3.94
CA ALA A 144 12.00 -2.56 4.45
C ALA A 144 10.92 -2.28 3.39
N GLY A 145 11.28 -1.71 2.24
CA GLY A 145 10.38 -1.43 1.12
C GLY A 145 10.20 -2.57 0.12
N ALA A 146 11.04 -3.61 0.17
CA ALA A 146 10.85 -4.82 -0.62
C ALA A 146 9.55 -5.54 -0.23
N THR A 147 8.97 -6.31 -1.16
CA THR A 147 7.86 -7.22 -0.88
C THR A 147 8.34 -8.65 -0.63
N ILE A 148 7.48 -9.43 0.02
CA ILE A 148 7.68 -10.85 0.28
C ILE A 148 7.79 -11.65 -1.03
N GLY A 149 7.09 -11.25 -2.10
CA GLY A 149 7.25 -11.83 -3.44
C GLY A 149 8.67 -11.64 -4.00
N GLU A 150 9.19 -10.41 -3.97
CA GLU A 150 10.58 -10.14 -4.41
C GLU A 150 11.60 -10.93 -3.57
N LEU A 151 11.39 -11.02 -2.25
CA LEU A 151 12.22 -11.80 -1.34
C LEU A 151 12.23 -13.30 -1.71
N TYR A 152 11.06 -13.90 -1.88
CA TYR A 152 10.95 -15.32 -2.26
C TYR A 152 11.60 -15.60 -3.62
N TYR A 153 11.38 -14.72 -4.61
CA TYR A 153 12.01 -14.84 -5.92
C TYR A 153 13.54 -14.81 -5.82
N ARG A 154 14.12 -13.83 -5.11
CA ARG A 154 15.58 -13.70 -4.97
C ARG A 154 16.23 -14.83 -4.18
N VAL A 155 15.53 -15.45 -3.23
CA VAL A 155 16.02 -16.65 -2.53
C VAL A 155 16.03 -17.85 -3.47
N ALA A 156 14.93 -18.10 -4.19
CA ALA A 156 14.83 -19.22 -5.13
C ALA A 156 15.78 -19.08 -6.35
N GLU A 157 16.08 -17.85 -6.78
CA GLU A 157 17.11 -17.52 -7.78
C GLU A 157 18.53 -17.95 -7.35
N LYS A 158 18.80 -18.06 -6.04
CA LYS A 158 20.09 -18.53 -5.51
C LYS A 158 20.09 -19.99 -5.06
N SER A 159 18.94 -20.56 -4.71
CA SER A 159 18.86 -21.95 -4.24
C SER A 159 17.45 -22.53 -4.34
N LYS A 160 17.31 -23.68 -5.01
CA LYS A 160 16.04 -24.46 -5.05
C LYS A 160 15.66 -25.10 -3.71
N THR A 161 16.64 -25.31 -2.82
CA THR A 161 16.48 -26.00 -1.53
C THR A 161 16.36 -25.06 -0.33
N HIS A 162 16.19 -23.76 -0.55
CA HIS A 162 16.01 -22.76 0.51
C HIS A 162 14.77 -21.92 0.29
N GLY A 163 14.10 -21.57 1.39
CA GLY A 163 12.99 -20.61 1.42
C GLY A 163 13.07 -19.71 2.65
N VAL A 164 12.02 -18.90 2.86
CA VAL A 164 11.87 -18.04 4.04
C VAL A 164 10.44 -18.19 4.58
N PRO A 165 10.23 -18.44 5.89
CA PRO A 165 8.89 -18.52 6.46
C PRO A 165 8.33 -17.12 6.63
N ALA A 166 7.49 -16.66 5.71
CA ALA A 166 6.80 -15.37 5.81
C ALA A 166 5.37 -15.44 5.26
N GLY A 167 4.89 -14.37 4.61
CA GLY A 167 3.48 -14.22 4.21
C GLY A 167 3.03 -15.08 3.03
N LEU A 168 1.71 -15.24 2.92
CA LEU A 168 1.06 -15.88 1.77
C LEU A 168 0.76 -14.89 0.63
N CYS A 169 0.46 -13.63 0.95
CA CYS A 169 0.21 -12.59 -0.05
C CYS A 169 1.53 -12.00 -0.56
N THR A 170 1.68 -11.91 -1.88
CA THR A 170 2.96 -11.61 -2.54
C THR A 170 3.40 -10.15 -2.34
N SER A 171 2.49 -9.17 -2.42
CA SER A 171 2.80 -7.75 -2.27
C SER A 171 2.98 -7.24 -0.82
N LEU A 172 3.02 -8.12 0.18
CA LEU A 172 3.28 -7.76 1.58
C LEU A 172 4.67 -7.11 1.70
N GLY A 173 4.77 -5.87 2.18
CA GLY A 173 6.06 -5.21 2.39
C GLY A 173 6.78 -5.69 3.65
N VAL A 174 8.05 -6.11 3.53
CA VAL A 174 8.80 -6.79 4.59
C VAL A 174 8.91 -5.96 5.87
N GLY A 175 9.17 -4.65 5.73
CA GLY A 175 9.35 -3.73 6.86
C GLY A 175 8.16 -3.64 7.81
N GLY A 176 6.93 -3.76 7.29
CA GLY A 176 5.72 -3.90 8.11
C GLY A 176 5.48 -5.35 8.53
N HIS A 177 5.54 -6.30 7.58
CA HIS A 177 5.06 -7.66 7.79
C HIS A 177 5.78 -8.41 8.93
N ILE A 178 7.12 -8.35 8.99
CA ILE A 178 7.89 -9.03 10.05
C ILE A 178 7.57 -8.44 11.43
N THR A 179 7.30 -7.13 11.54
CA THR A 179 7.18 -6.44 12.84
C THR A 179 6.00 -6.88 13.71
N GLY A 180 4.97 -7.49 13.12
CA GLY A 180 3.85 -8.09 13.85
C GLY A 180 3.82 -9.62 13.81
N GLY A 181 4.88 -10.28 13.33
CA GLY A 181 5.05 -11.73 13.36
C GLY A 181 5.42 -12.35 12.01
N ALA A 182 4.65 -12.05 10.95
CA ALA A 182 4.75 -12.67 9.62
C ALA A 182 4.49 -14.21 9.58
N TYR A 183 3.22 -14.61 9.69
CA TYR A 183 2.79 -16.00 9.50
C TYR A 183 2.56 -16.37 8.02
N GLY A 184 2.64 -17.67 7.70
CA GLY A 184 2.24 -18.27 6.41
C GLY A 184 2.38 -19.80 6.40
N SER A 185 2.43 -20.41 5.23
CA SER A 185 2.31 -21.88 5.05
C SER A 185 3.45 -22.68 5.69
N LEU A 186 4.64 -22.11 5.80
CA LEU A 186 5.79 -22.74 6.46
C LEU A 186 5.72 -22.73 8.01
N MET A 187 4.74 -22.06 8.63
CA MET A 187 4.78 -21.78 10.08
C MET A 187 4.68 -23.01 10.97
N ARG A 188 4.02 -24.09 10.51
CA ARG A 188 3.92 -25.34 11.29
C ARG A 188 5.27 -26.06 11.42
N LYS A 189 6.20 -25.86 10.49
CA LYS A 189 7.56 -26.42 10.55
C LYS A 189 8.58 -25.43 11.15
N TYR A 190 8.55 -24.17 10.72
CA TYR A 190 9.62 -23.20 11.01
C TYR A 190 9.22 -22.01 11.88
N GLY A 191 7.96 -21.91 12.32
CA GLY A 191 7.47 -20.74 13.04
C GLY A 191 7.26 -19.52 12.14
N LEU A 192 7.18 -18.34 12.74
CA LEU A 192 6.91 -17.09 12.04
C LEU A 192 8.18 -16.49 11.43
N GLY A 193 8.04 -15.53 10.50
CA GLY A 193 9.18 -14.77 9.96
C GLY A 193 9.94 -13.99 11.03
N ALA A 194 9.24 -13.50 12.05
CA ALA A 194 9.83 -12.87 13.22
C ALA A 194 10.58 -13.86 14.14
N ASP A 195 10.16 -15.13 14.20
CA ASP A 195 10.93 -16.18 14.90
C ASP A 195 12.25 -16.49 14.16
N ASN A 196 12.33 -16.18 12.87
CA ASN A 196 13.47 -16.43 11.98
C ASN A 196 14.30 -15.15 11.67
N ALA A 197 13.99 -14.01 12.31
CA ALA A 197 14.81 -12.81 12.19
C ALA A 197 16.06 -12.89 13.09
N LEU A 198 17.23 -12.68 12.47
CA LEU A 198 18.55 -12.80 13.07
C LEU A 198 19.13 -11.45 13.52
N ASP A 199 18.89 -10.40 12.72
CA ASP A 199 19.34 -9.01 12.93
C ASP A 199 18.36 -8.04 12.23
N ALA A 200 18.49 -6.74 12.50
CA ALA A 200 17.73 -5.68 11.84
C ALA A 200 18.46 -4.34 11.93
N LYS A 201 18.37 -3.49 10.89
CA LYS A 201 18.67 -2.05 11.01
C LYS A 201 17.39 -1.29 11.34
N ILE A 202 17.44 -0.44 12.36
CA ILE A 202 16.34 0.45 12.77
C ILE A 202 16.84 1.88 13.01
N ILE A 203 15.99 2.87 12.76
CA ILE A 203 16.23 4.28 13.11
C ILE A 203 15.38 4.67 14.32
N ASP A 204 16.05 5.13 15.38
CA ASP A 204 15.45 5.51 16.67
C ASP A 204 14.88 6.94 16.68
N ALA A 205 14.30 7.35 17.82
CA ALA A 205 13.65 8.65 17.97
C ALA A 205 14.63 9.84 18.01
N ASN A 206 15.92 9.60 17.83
CA ASN A 206 16.97 10.61 17.74
C ASN A 206 17.71 10.55 16.39
N GLY A 207 17.19 9.77 15.43
CA GLY A 207 17.77 9.61 14.09
C GLY A 207 19.00 8.70 14.04
N ARG A 208 19.29 7.91 15.08
CA ARG A 208 20.42 6.98 15.09
C ARG A 208 20.04 5.69 14.38
N ILE A 209 20.86 5.23 13.43
CA ILE A 209 20.77 3.86 12.89
C ILE A 209 21.39 2.91 13.92
N LEU A 210 20.66 1.85 14.26
CA LEU A 210 21.07 0.81 15.20
C LEU A 210 20.90 -0.56 14.53
N ASP A 211 21.93 -1.40 14.61
CA ASP A 211 21.82 -2.84 14.38
C ASP A 211 21.32 -3.56 15.65
N ARG A 212 21.16 -4.90 15.64
CA ARG A 212 20.78 -5.69 16.83
C ARG A 212 21.68 -5.41 18.04
N LYS A 213 22.99 -5.30 17.83
CA LYS A 213 23.98 -5.08 18.89
C LYS A 213 23.87 -3.68 19.50
N ALA A 214 23.57 -2.67 18.68
CA ALA A 214 23.42 -1.28 19.10
C ALA A 214 22.04 -0.95 19.68
N MET A 215 20.98 -1.66 19.27
CA MET A 215 19.63 -1.51 19.86
C MET A 215 19.44 -2.35 21.13
N GLY A 216 20.18 -3.46 21.27
CA GLY A 216 20.08 -4.39 22.40
C GLY A 216 18.92 -5.39 22.29
N GLU A 217 19.03 -6.50 23.01
CA GLU A 217 18.12 -7.66 22.89
C GLU A 217 16.66 -7.34 23.24
N ASP A 218 16.39 -6.37 24.12
CA ASP A 218 15.02 -5.96 24.44
C ASP A 218 14.34 -5.24 23.27
N VAL A 219 15.01 -4.29 22.62
CA VAL A 219 14.47 -3.63 21.42
C VAL A 219 14.36 -4.64 20.29
N PHE A 220 15.38 -5.49 20.09
CA PHE A 220 15.38 -6.56 19.10
C PHE A 220 14.29 -7.62 19.35
N TRP A 221 13.88 -7.85 20.60
CA TRP A 221 12.69 -8.63 20.94
C TRP A 221 11.42 -7.87 20.56
N ALA A 222 11.27 -6.60 20.98
CA ALA A 222 10.07 -5.81 20.75
C ALA A 222 9.72 -5.64 19.27
N ILE A 223 10.71 -5.43 18.39
CA ILE A 223 10.47 -5.25 16.96
C ILE A 223 10.11 -6.54 16.22
N ARG A 224 10.33 -7.72 16.81
CA ARG A 224 10.00 -9.03 16.23
C ARG A 224 8.61 -9.51 16.63
N GLY A 225 7.61 -8.63 16.61
CA GLY A 225 6.22 -9.01 16.87
C GLY A 225 5.37 -7.95 17.56
N GLY A 226 5.96 -6.91 18.14
CA GLY A 226 5.26 -5.85 18.89
C GLY A 226 4.48 -4.84 18.04
N GLY A 227 4.47 -4.99 16.71
CA GLY A 227 3.79 -4.11 15.77
C GLY A 227 4.64 -2.92 15.32
N GLY A 228 4.78 -2.76 14.00
CA GLY A 228 5.52 -1.67 13.39
C GLY A 228 4.91 -0.29 13.68
N GLY A 229 5.74 0.75 13.66
CA GLY A 229 5.32 2.13 13.96
C GLY A 229 5.29 2.49 15.45
N SER A 230 5.56 1.56 16.36
CA SER A 230 5.71 1.85 17.81
C SER A 230 7.16 2.04 18.27
N PHE A 231 8.14 1.46 17.57
CA PHE A 231 9.52 1.30 18.05
C PHE A 231 10.60 1.89 17.10
N GLY A 232 10.22 2.76 16.17
CA GLY A 232 11.14 3.35 15.18
C GLY A 232 10.86 2.94 13.74
N VAL A 233 11.74 3.38 12.84
CA VAL A 233 11.67 3.09 11.40
C VAL A 233 12.61 1.94 11.07
N ILE A 234 12.07 0.76 10.75
CA ILE A 234 12.88 -0.36 10.24
C ILE A 234 13.43 0.01 8.86
N VAL A 235 14.74 -0.17 8.68
CA VAL A 235 15.44 0.05 7.40
C VAL A 235 15.63 -1.28 6.68
N SER A 236 16.06 -2.33 7.38
CA SER A 236 16.23 -3.67 6.83
C SER A 236 16.19 -4.77 7.89
N TRP A 237 15.97 -6.01 7.46
CA TRP A 237 16.04 -7.22 8.28
C TRP A 237 17.13 -8.16 7.77
N LYS A 238 17.84 -8.86 8.67
CA LYS A 238 18.56 -10.11 8.36
C LYS A 238 17.67 -11.28 8.76
N LEU A 239 17.17 -12.04 7.79
CA LEU A 239 16.32 -13.21 8.00
C LEU A 239 17.11 -14.50 7.76
N LYS A 240 16.76 -15.55 8.49
CA LYS A 240 17.31 -16.90 8.29
C LYS A 240 16.66 -17.59 7.09
N LEU A 241 17.46 -18.22 6.24
CA LEU A 241 16.98 -19.16 5.22
C LEU A 241 16.65 -20.51 5.88
N VAL A 242 15.54 -21.12 5.46
CA VAL A 242 15.10 -22.44 5.96
C VAL A 242 15.12 -23.47 4.84
N PRO A 243 15.49 -24.73 5.12
CA PRO A 243 15.55 -25.75 4.08
C PRO A 243 14.16 -26.12 3.57
N VAL A 244 14.04 -26.32 2.26
CA VAL A 244 12.88 -26.91 1.59
C VAL A 244 13.37 -28.00 0.64
N PRO A 245 12.60 -29.07 0.40
CA PRO A 245 12.91 -29.99 -0.70
C PRO A 245 12.76 -29.27 -2.04
N GLU A 246 13.49 -29.70 -3.07
CA GLU A 246 13.35 -29.14 -4.42
C GLU A 246 11.94 -29.35 -4.99
N THR A 247 11.30 -30.46 -4.62
CA THR A 247 9.91 -30.79 -4.93
C THR A 247 9.05 -30.71 -3.68
N VAL A 248 7.97 -29.93 -3.74
CA VAL A 248 6.89 -29.87 -2.74
C VAL A 248 5.58 -30.30 -3.41
N THR A 249 4.63 -30.78 -2.61
CA THR A 249 3.27 -31.14 -3.09
C THR A 249 2.24 -30.13 -2.62
N VAL A 250 1.30 -29.76 -3.49
CA VAL A 250 0.17 -28.87 -3.15
C VAL A 250 -1.17 -29.45 -3.60
N PHE A 251 -2.26 -29.01 -2.96
CA PHE A 251 -3.63 -29.26 -3.42
C PHE A 251 -4.56 -28.09 -3.08
N ASN A 252 -5.68 -27.98 -3.80
CA ASN A 252 -6.70 -26.95 -3.58
C ASN A 252 -8.10 -27.52 -3.88
N VAL A 253 -8.76 -28.05 -2.85
CA VAL A 253 -9.96 -28.89 -3.00
C VAL A 253 -11.19 -28.23 -2.38
N PRO A 254 -12.21 -27.84 -3.17
CA PRO A 254 -13.47 -27.31 -2.67
C PRO A 254 -14.41 -28.42 -2.19
N ARG A 255 -15.19 -28.11 -1.14
CA ARG A 255 -16.34 -28.87 -0.65
C ARG A 255 -17.47 -27.90 -0.31
N THR A 256 -18.65 -28.09 -0.89
CA THR A 256 -19.86 -27.28 -0.63
C THR A 256 -20.69 -27.85 0.54
N LEU A 257 -21.68 -27.11 1.05
CA LEU A 257 -22.57 -27.60 2.11
C LEU A 257 -23.27 -28.91 1.74
N GLU A 258 -23.69 -29.04 0.48
CA GLU A 258 -24.37 -30.23 -0.06
C GLU A 258 -23.41 -31.44 -0.17
N GLN A 259 -22.10 -31.18 -0.22
CA GLN A 259 -21.03 -32.17 -0.15
C GLN A 259 -20.55 -32.46 1.28
N GLY A 260 -21.29 -32.01 2.31
CA GLY A 260 -20.99 -32.26 3.71
C GLY A 260 -19.92 -31.36 4.33
N ALA A 261 -19.65 -30.19 3.74
CA ALA A 261 -18.59 -29.27 4.18
C ALA A 261 -18.57 -28.98 5.69
N THR A 262 -19.72 -28.85 6.36
CA THR A 262 -19.81 -28.66 7.82
C THR A 262 -19.04 -29.74 8.58
N LYS A 263 -19.18 -31.01 8.19
CA LYS A 263 -18.56 -32.17 8.86
C LYS A 263 -17.09 -32.32 8.51
N ILE A 264 -16.73 -32.08 7.26
CA ILE A 264 -15.33 -32.07 6.80
C ILE A 264 -14.56 -30.95 7.52
N LEU A 265 -15.18 -29.78 7.71
CA LEU A 265 -14.60 -28.67 8.45
C LEU A 265 -14.52 -28.95 9.95
N TYR A 266 -15.57 -29.54 10.55
CA TYR A 266 -15.54 -29.96 11.95
C TYR A 266 -14.41 -30.96 12.22
N LYS A 267 -14.22 -31.96 11.35
CA LYS A 267 -13.08 -32.89 11.38
C LYS A 267 -11.74 -32.16 11.22
N TRP A 268 -11.62 -31.22 10.28
CA TRP A 268 -10.40 -30.42 10.09
C TRP A 268 -9.97 -29.71 11.39
N GLN A 269 -10.90 -29.12 12.14
CA GLN A 269 -10.62 -28.47 13.43
C GLN A 269 -10.03 -29.42 14.48
N GLN A 270 -10.33 -30.72 14.39
CA GLN A 270 -9.84 -31.73 15.33
C GLN A 270 -8.41 -32.18 15.02
N VAL A 271 -8.01 -32.18 13.74
CA VAL A 271 -6.74 -32.79 13.28
C VAL A 271 -5.69 -31.82 12.76
N ALA A 272 -6.06 -30.66 12.19
CA ALA A 272 -5.15 -29.86 11.37
C ALA A 272 -3.94 -29.27 12.12
N ASP A 273 -4.05 -29.04 13.44
CA ASP A 273 -2.95 -28.64 14.31
C ASP A 273 -2.01 -29.81 14.68
N LYS A 274 -2.47 -31.05 14.54
CA LYS A 274 -1.81 -32.31 14.95
C LYS A 274 -1.18 -33.10 13.79
N LEU A 275 -1.52 -32.76 12.54
CA LEU A 275 -0.91 -33.33 11.34
C LEU A 275 0.62 -33.17 11.34
N ASP A 276 1.32 -33.97 10.53
CA ASP A 276 2.77 -33.86 10.28
C ASP A 276 3.21 -32.39 10.06
N GLU A 277 4.34 -31.97 10.64
CA GLU A 277 4.75 -30.56 10.62
C GLU A 277 5.13 -30.02 9.23
N ASN A 278 5.42 -30.91 8.26
CA ASN A 278 5.62 -30.57 6.86
C ASN A 278 4.32 -30.21 6.13
N LEU A 279 3.15 -30.54 6.72
CA LEU A 279 1.83 -30.36 6.12
C LEU A 279 1.12 -29.11 6.68
N PHE A 280 0.74 -28.20 5.80
CA PHE A 280 -0.12 -27.05 6.10
C PHE A 280 -1.37 -27.13 5.24
N ILE A 281 -2.55 -27.16 5.85
CA ILE A 281 -3.86 -27.13 5.18
C ILE A 281 -4.68 -25.98 5.77
N ARG A 282 -4.79 -24.85 5.08
CA ARG A 282 -5.75 -23.80 5.46
C ARG A 282 -7.10 -24.03 4.78
N VAL A 283 -8.16 -23.48 5.36
CA VAL A 283 -9.49 -23.46 4.74
C VAL A 283 -9.82 -22.04 4.31
N LEU A 284 -10.19 -21.87 3.04
CA LEU A 284 -10.80 -20.67 2.48
C LEU A 284 -12.32 -20.90 2.46
N ILE A 285 -13.07 -20.08 3.20
CA ILE A 285 -14.52 -20.20 3.38
C ILE A 285 -15.17 -18.98 2.72
N GLN A 286 -16.06 -19.21 1.75
CA GLN A 286 -16.72 -18.15 0.97
C GLN A 286 -18.15 -18.56 0.61
N SER A 287 -19.03 -17.59 0.36
CA SER A 287 -20.29 -17.87 -0.34
C SER A 287 -20.07 -18.04 -1.84
N SER A 288 -20.90 -18.87 -2.48
CA SER A 288 -20.76 -19.30 -3.87
C SER A 288 -22.13 -19.63 -4.46
N ASN A 289 -22.38 -19.28 -5.72
CA ASN A 289 -23.65 -19.60 -6.38
C ASN A 289 -23.72 -21.10 -6.69
N ILE A 290 -24.86 -21.74 -6.38
CA ILE A 290 -25.13 -23.14 -6.77
C ILE A 290 -25.38 -23.19 -8.28
N PRO A 291 -24.62 -24.00 -9.06
CA PRO A 291 -24.74 -24.05 -10.52
C PRO A 291 -26.18 -24.28 -11.01
N ASN A 292 -26.56 -23.58 -12.07
CA ASN A 292 -27.89 -23.60 -12.68
C ASN A 292 -29.05 -23.15 -11.76
N THR A 293 -28.77 -22.43 -10.66
CA THR A 293 -29.80 -21.83 -9.78
C THR A 293 -29.49 -20.37 -9.45
N THR A 294 -30.42 -19.68 -8.79
CA THR A 294 -30.23 -18.36 -8.19
C THR A 294 -29.82 -18.42 -6.71
N GLN A 295 -29.62 -19.61 -6.13
CA GLN A 295 -29.32 -19.79 -4.72
C GLN A 295 -27.81 -19.74 -4.43
N LYS A 296 -27.44 -19.15 -3.30
CA LYS A 296 -26.09 -19.23 -2.73
C LYS A 296 -25.96 -20.46 -1.83
N THR A 297 -24.77 -21.06 -1.80
CA THR A 297 -24.29 -22.00 -0.78
C THR A 297 -22.97 -21.48 -0.20
N VAL A 298 -22.40 -22.17 0.79
CA VAL A 298 -21.06 -21.90 1.31
C VAL A 298 -20.09 -22.99 0.82
N THR A 299 -18.95 -22.57 0.29
CA THR A 299 -17.85 -23.46 -0.10
C THR A 299 -16.70 -23.35 0.89
N THR A 300 -16.22 -24.49 1.36
CA THR A 300 -14.98 -24.65 2.13
C THR A 300 -13.90 -25.23 1.21
N THR A 301 -12.83 -24.48 0.96
CA THR A 301 -11.74 -24.88 0.06
C THR A 301 -10.46 -25.15 0.85
N TYR A 302 -10.03 -26.40 0.84
CA TYR A 302 -8.85 -26.89 1.55
C TYR A 302 -7.62 -26.67 0.67
N ASN A 303 -6.84 -25.66 1.02
CA ASN A 303 -5.70 -25.16 0.24
C ASN A 303 -4.41 -25.44 1.00
N ALA A 304 -3.51 -26.23 0.40
CA ALA A 304 -2.46 -26.92 1.15
C ALA A 304 -1.08 -26.91 0.50
N LEU A 305 -0.05 -26.93 1.35
CA LEU A 305 1.35 -27.15 1.02
C LEU A 305 1.89 -28.30 1.89
N PHE A 306 2.60 -29.23 1.26
CA PHE A 306 3.35 -30.30 1.89
C PHE A 306 4.82 -30.28 1.45
N LEU A 307 5.73 -30.26 2.42
CA LEU A 307 7.18 -30.29 2.15
C LEU A 307 7.69 -31.73 1.93
N GLY A 308 7.16 -32.38 0.91
CA GLY A 308 7.50 -33.74 0.47
C GLY A 308 6.69 -34.18 -0.76
N ASP A 309 6.79 -35.46 -1.12
CA ASP A 309 6.20 -36.04 -2.33
C ASP A 309 4.70 -36.42 -2.21
N VAL A 310 4.08 -36.67 -3.36
CA VAL A 310 2.67 -37.04 -3.50
C VAL A 310 2.27 -38.31 -2.76
N ASN A 311 3.15 -39.33 -2.72
CA ASN A 311 2.79 -40.63 -2.16
C ASN A 311 2.84 -40.58 -0.64
N THR A 312 3.84 -39.91 -0.06
CA THR A 312 3.91 -39.62 1.38
C THR A 312 2.72 -38.77 1.82
N LEU A 313 2.37 -37.70 1.09
CA LEU A 313 1.19 -36.89 1.39
C LEU A 313 -0.11 -37.71 1.34
N GLN A 314 -0.28 -38.54 0.30
CA GLN A 314 -1.48 -39.36 0.17
C GLN A 314 -1.59 -40.40 1.30
N GLY A 315 -0.47 -40.92 1.81
CA GLY A 315 -0.44 -41.75 3.01
C GLY A 315 -0.97 -41.01 4.25
N ILE A 316 -0.36 -39.87 4.57
CA ILE A 316 -0.74 -39.01 5.72
C ILE A 316 -2.24 -38.63 5.66
N MET A 317 -2.73 -38.26 4.48
CA MET A 317 -4.13 -37.85 4.29
C MET A 317 -5.11 -39.03 4.44
N LYS A 318 -4.77 -40.23 3.95
CA LYS A 318 -5.59 -41.45 4.13
C LYS A 318 -5.70 -41.88 5.60
N GLU A 319 -4.64 -41.68 6.38
CA GLU A 319 -4.62 -42.04 7.81
C GLU A 319 -5.30 -40.96 8.68
N SER A 320 -4.90 -39.69 8.52
CA SER A 320 -5.24 -38.63 9.48
C SER A 320 -6.46 -37.80 9.11
N PHE A 321 -6.82 -37.69 7.82
CA PHE A 321 -7.98 -36.89 7.38
C PHE A 321 -8.65 -37.46 6.11
N PRO A 322 -9.04 -38.76 6.09
CA PRO A 322 -9.68 -39.38 4.94
C PRO A 322 -11.01 -38.74 4.56
N GLU A 323 -11.68 -38.05 5.48
CA GLU A 323 -12.97 -37.38 5.27
C GLU A 323 -12.92 -36.25 4.23
N LEU A 324 -11.73 -35.72 3.90
CA LEU A 324 -11.59 -34.77 2.79
C LEU A 324 -11.82 -35.43 1.41
N GLY A 325 -11.59 -36.75 1.29
CA GLY A 325 -11.76 -37.49 0.04
C GLY A 325 -10.77 -37.05 -1.06
N LEU A 326 -9.50 -36.90 -0.69
CA LEU A 326 -8.42 -36.44 -1.57
C LEU A 326 -7.91 -37.57 -2.50
N THR A 327 -7.91 -37.35 -3.81
CA THR A 327 -7.43 -38.35 -4.80
C THR A 327 -5.97 -38.12 -5.19
N LYS A 328 -5.44 -38.78 -6.25
CA LYS A 328 -4.09 -38.47 -6.77
C LYS A 328 -4.11 -37.29 -7.75
N GLU A 329 -5.25 -37.07 -8.38
CA GLU A 329 -5.51 -36.06 -9.40
C GLU A 329 -5.69 -34.65 -8.81
N ASP A 330 -6.03 -34.57 -7.53
CA ASP A 330 -6.05 -33.33 -6.72
C ASP A 330 -4.64 -32.79 -6.39
N LEU A 331 -3.61 -33.64 -6.51
CA LEU A 331 -2.26 -33.39 -6.00
C LEU A 331 -1.29 -32.96 -7.11
N PHE A 332 -0.48 -31.93 -6.84
CA PHE A 332 0.50 -31.41 -7.80
C PHE A 332 1.88 -31.25 -7.15
N GLU A 333 2.89 -31.86 -7.77
CA GLU A 333 4.30 -31.63 -7.44
C GLU A 333 4.83 -30.40 -8.21
N MET A 334 5.62 -29.57 -7.54
CA MET A 334 6.21 -28.35 -8.08
C MET A 334 7.36 -27.86 -7.18
N SER A 335 8.09 -26.82 -7.59
CA SER A 335 9.07 -26.18 -6.70
C SER A 335 8.40 -25.37 -5.58
N TRP A 336 9.14 -25.08 -4.51
CA TRP A 336 8.65 -24.21 -3.44
C TRP A 336 8.21 -22.83 -3.94
N LEU A 337 8.90 -22.23 -4.93
CA LEU A 337 8.55 -20.93 -5.49
C LEU A 337 7.22 -20.96 -6.28
N GLU A 338 6.95 -22.03 -7.00
CA GLU A 338 5.66 -22.24 -7.67
C GLU A 338 4.53 -22.45 -6.65
N SER A 339 4.84 -23.12 -5.53
CA SER A 339 3.87 -23.30 -4.44
C SER A 339 3.44 -21.97 -3.80
N VAL A 340 4.32 -20.95 -3.75
CA VAL A 340 3.95 -19.59 -3.32
C VAL A 340 2.81 -19.05 -4.18
N LEU A 341 2.91 -19.19 -5.50
CA LEU A 341 1.93 -18.65 -6.46
C LEU A 341 0.60 -19.42 -6.39
N PHE A 342 0.68 -20.75 -6.27
CA PHE A 342 -0.47 -21.62 -6.08
C PHE A 342 -1.23 -21.28 -4.77
N ILE A 343 -0.53 -21.08 -3.65
CA ILE A 343 -1.15 -20.67 -2.38
C ILE A 343 -1.61 -19.19 -2.43
N ALA A 344 -0.93 -18.32 -3.19
CA ALA A 344 -1.39 -16.95 -3.40
C ALA A 344 -2.58 -16.84 -4.39
N GLY A 345 -3.01 -17.93 -5.02
CA GLY A 345 -4.20 -17.97 -5.88
C GLY A 345 -3.96 -17.55 -7.33
N TYR A 346 -2.70 -17.50 -7.79
CA TYR A 346 -2.39 -17.22 -9.20
C TYR A 346 -2.69 -18.44 -10.08
N PRO A 347 -3.19 -18.25 -11.32
CA PRO A 347 -3.29 -19.33 -12.30
C PRO A 347 -1.93 -20.00 -12.57
N LYS A 348 -1.92 -21.32 -12.78
CA LYS A 348 -0.70 -22.12 -13.05
C LYS A 348 0.09 -21.66 -14.29
N SER A 349 -0.50 -20.86 -15.17
CA SER A 349 0.13 -20.27 -16.36
C SER A 349 0.90 -18.98 -16.09
N VAL A 350 0.82 -18.40 -14.88
CA VAL A 350 1.52 -17.15 -14.55
C VAL A 350 2.97 -17.47 -14.14
N PRO A 351 3.99 -16.88 -14.81
CA PRO A 351 5.39 -17.16 -14.49
C PRO A 351 5.80 -16.54 -13.16
N THR A 352 6.80 -17.15 -12.51
CA THR A 352 7.31 -16.72 -11.19
C THR A 352 7.87 -15.30 -11.16
N THR A 353 8.26 -14.76 -12.31
CA THR A 353 8.67 -13.35 -12.48
C THR A 353 7.58 -12.35 -12.10
N VAL A 354 6.30 -12.72 -12.05
CA VAL A 354 5.21 -11.86 -11.56
C VAL A 354 5.46 -11.35 -10.13
N LEU A 355 6.20 -12.11 -9.33
CA LEU A 355 6.56 -11.74 -7.96
C LEU A 355 7.41 -10.46 -7.89
N LEU A 356 8.22 -10.19 -8.92
CA LEU A 356 9.05 -8.99 -9.02
C LEU A 356 8.25 -7.71 -9.27
N ALA A 357 6.97 -7.79 -9.68
CA ALA A 357 6.12 -6.62 -9.84
C ALA A 357 5.75 -5.96 -8.50
N GLY A 358 5.77 -6.72 -7.39
CA GLY A 358 5.46 -6.21 -6.05
C GLY A 358 4.04 -5.64 -5.91
N LYS A 359 3.09 -6.05 -6.76
CA LYS A 359 1.69 -5.60 -6.78
C LYS A 359 0.71 -6.73 -6.39
N PRO A 360 -0.44 -6.40 -5.77
CA PRO A 360 -1.49 -7.38 -5.52
C PRO A 360 -2.15 -7.82 -6.84
N ALA A 361 -2.82 -8.98 -6.82
CA ALA A 361 -3.60 -9.45 -7.96
C ALA A 361 -4.92 -8.66 -8.18
N PHE A 362 -5.47 -8.05 -7.13
CA PHE A 362 -6.67 -7.21 -7.15
C PHE A 362 -6.67 -6.20 -5.99
N LEU A 363 -7.56 -5.22 -6.05
CA LEU A 363 -7.83 -4.25 -4.97
C LEU A 363 -9.34 -4.17 -4.73
N ASN A 364 -9.73 -3.94 -3.48
CA ASN A 364 -11.14 -3.79 -3.07
C ASN A 364 -11.25 -2.91 -1.82
N TYR A 365 -12.49 -2.54 -1.47
CA TYR A 365 -12.81 -2.00 -0.15
C TYR A 365 -13.06 -3.19 0.78
N PHE A 366 -12.46 -3.19 1.97
CA PHE A 366 -12.72 -4.25 2.94
C PHE A 366 -12.68 -3.77 4.41
N LYS A 367 -13.36 -4.52 5.26
CA LYS A 367 -13.14 -4.58 6.72
C LYS A 367 -12.74 -6.02 7.06
N ALA A 368 -11.77 -6.15 7.95
CA ALA A 368 -11.29 -7.45 8.43
C ALA A 368 -11.18 -7.47 9.96
N LYS A 369 -11.25 -8.67 10.52
CA LYS A 369 -11.07 -8.96 11.96
C LYS A 369 -10.31 -10.30 12.11
N SER A 370 -9.95 -10.68 13.33
CA SER A 370 -9.33 -11.98 13.58
C SER A 370 -9.56 -12.52 14.98
N ASP A 371 -9.52 -13.84 15.11
CA ASP A 371 -9.62 -14.57 16.38
C ASP A 371 -8.66 -15.77 16.39
N PHE A 372 -8.47 -16.34 17.58
CA PHE A 372 -7.81 -17.63 17.76
C PHE A 372 -8.76 -18.64 18.41
N VAL A 373 -8.76 -19.87 17.90
CA VAL A 373 -9.59 -20.97 18.39
C VAL A 373 -8.74 -21.95 19.20
N THR A 374 -9.23 -22.32 20.38
CA THR A 374 -8.57 -23.22 21.35
C THR A 374 -9.32 -24.53 21.57
N THR A 375 -10.61 -24.59 21.23
CA THR A 375 -11.48 -25.77 21.26
C THR A 375 -12.32 -25.82 19.97
N PRO A 376 -12.60 -26.98 19.36
CA PRO A 376 -13.36 -27.03 18.10
C PRO A 376 -14.75 -26.40 18.22
N ILE A 377 -15.08 -25.52 17.28
CA ILE A 377 -16.41 -24.92 17.10
C ILE A 377 -17.39 -26.05 16.72
N PRO A 378 -18.49 -26.28 17.46
CA PRO A 378 -19.44 -27.36 17.20
C PRO A 378 -20.19 -27.15 15.87
N GLU A 379 -20.76 -28.22 15.29
CA GLU A 379 -21.47 -28.14 14.00
C GLU A 379 -22.58 -27.07 13.98
N ALA A 380 -23.38 -26.93 15.04
CA ALA A 380 -24.37 -25.85 15.17
C ALA A 380 -23.75 -24.43 15.21
N GLY A 381 -22.52 -24.30 15.72
CA GLY A 381 -21.74 -23.06 15.66
C GLY A 381 -21.26 -22.75 14.24
N LEU A 382 -20.99 -23.78 13.43
CA LEU A 382 -20.70 -23.62 12.01
C LEU A 382 -21.95 -23.22 11.22
N GLU A 383 -23.09 -23.82 11.51
CA GLU A 383 -24.38 -23.53 10.85
C GLU A 383 -24.83 -22.07 11.07
N GLY A 384 -24.57 -21.47 12.24
CA GLY A 384 -24.81 -20.04 12.47
C GLY A 384 -23.82 -19.10 11.78
N ILE A 385 -22.63 -19.57 11.38
CA ILE A 385 -21.75 -18.85 10.43
C ILE A 385 -22.38 -18.92 9.03
N TRP A 386 -22.88 -20.08 8.61
CA TRP A 386 -23.45 -20.29 7.27
C TRP A 386 -24.65 -19.39 7.00
N GLN A 387 -25.54 -19.23 7.99
CA GLN A 387 -26.67 -18.29 7.92
C GLN A 387 -26.19 -16.87 7.57
N ARG A 388 -25.26 -16.32 8.36
CA ARG A 388 -24.68 -14.98 8.16
C ARG A 388 -23.90 -14.83 6.86
N PHE A 389 -23.28 -15.91 6.37
CA PHE A 389 -22.54 -15.92 5.10
C PHE A 389 -23.43 -15.85 3.85
N LEU A 390 -24.71 -16.17 3.97
CA LEU A 390 -25.66 -16.09 2.86
C LEU A 390 -26.31 -14.70 2.74
N GLU A 391 -26.26 -13.91 3.82
CA GLU A 391 -26.82 -12.54 3.92
C GLU A 391 -25.89 -11.45 3.35
N GLU A 392 -24.57 -11.68 3.39
CA GLU A 392 -23.56 -10.72 2.89
C GLU A 392 -23.22 -10.91 1.41
N GLU A 393 -22.74 -9.83 0.77
CA GLU A 393 -22.38 -9.78 -0.64
C GLU A 393 -21.13 -10.61 -0.95
N ILE A 394 -19.97 -10.25 -0.36
CA ILE A 394 -18.67 -10.92 -0.56
C ILE A 394 -17.98 -11.25 0.80
N PRO A 395 -18.55 -12.17 1.60
CA PRO A 395 -17.93 -12.64 2.84
C PRO A 395 -16.81 -13.65 2.57
N MET A 396 -15.75 -13.59 3.37
CA MET A 396 -14.68 -14.59 3.40
C MET A 396 -14.19 -14.84 4.83
N MET A 397 -13.95 -16.10 5.16
CA MET A 397 -13.16 -16.51 6.34
C MET A 397 -11.97 -17.35 5.92
N ILE A 398 -10.81 -17.15 6.56
CA ILE A 398 -9.59 -17.94 6.30
C ILE A 398 -9.10 -18.56 7.61
N TRP A 399 -9.12 -19.88 7.68
CA TRP A 399 -8.73 -20.65 8.87
C TRP A 399 -7.35 -21.26 8.66
N ASN A 400 -6.38 -20.90 9.51
CA ASN A 400 -4.97 -21.26 9.34
C ASN A 400 -4.49 -22.12 10.53
N PRO A 401 -4.04 -23.37 10.33
CA PRO A 401 -3.77 -24.33 11.39
C PRO A 401 -2.48 -24.02 12.16
N TYR A 402 -2.51 -24.16 13.48
CA TYR A 402 -1.39 -23.95 14.40
C TYR A 402 -0.77 -25.31 14.78
N GLY A 403 -0.41 -25.54 16.05
CA GLY A 403 0.39 -26.70 16.44
C GLY A 403 1.77 -26.74 15.78
N GLY A 404 2.36 -27.94 15.67
CA GLY A 404 3.74 -28.10 15.19
C GLY A 404 4.73 -27.19 15.94
N MET A 405 5.61 -26.51 15.21
CA MET A 405 6.56 -25.53 15.75
C MET A 405 5.88 -24.36 16.48
N MET A 406 4.70 -23.91 16.05
CA MET A 406 3.95 -22.86 16.76
C MET A 406 3.52 -23.29 18.17
N GLY A 407 3.38 -24.59 18.42
CA GLY A 407 3.14 -25.15 19.76
C GLY A 407 4.39 -25.43 20.59
N ARG A 408 5.60 -25.36 19.98
CA ARG A 408 6.90 -25.57 20.65
C ARG A 408 7.55 -24.28 21.15
N ILE A 409 7.33 -23.17 20.45
CA ILE A 409 7.86 -21.85 20.83
C ILE A 409 7.08 -21.31 22.03
N ALA A 410 7.77 -20.76 23.04
CA ALA A 410 7.13 -20.19 24.22
C ALA A 410 6.44 -18.84 23.90
N GLU A 411 5.35 -18.52 24.61
CA GLU A 411 4.57 -17.29 24.35
C GLU A 411 5.39 -16.00 24.51
N SER A 412 6.46 -16.00 25.30
CA SER A 412 7.30 -14.82 25.55
C SER A 412 8.60 -14.78 24.73
N SER A 413 8.88 -15.77 23.86
CA SER A 413 10.11 -15.82 23.05
C SER A 413 10.28 -14.61 22.12
N ILE A 414 9.15 -14.13 21.59
CA ILE A 414 8.97 -12.84 20.91
C ILE A 414 7.62 -12.25 21.38
N PRO A 415 7.26 -11.00 21.06
CA PRO A 415 6.03 -10.39 21.58
C PRO A 415 4.73 -11.07 21.10
N PHE A 416 4.75 -11.77 19.96
CA PHE A 416 3.63 -12.58 19.47
C PHE A 416 3.40 -13.79 20.40
N PRO A 417 2.25 -13.89 21.10
CA PRO A 417 2.08 -14.83 22.20
C PRO A 417 1.28 -16.09 21.84
N HIS A 418 0.60 -16.14 20.70
CA HIS A 418 -0.41 -17.17 20.42
C HIS A 418 0.23 -18.50 19.99
N ARG A 419 0.64 -19.32 20.96
CA ARG A 419 1.49 -20.51 20.73
C ARG A 419 0.79 -21.83 21.04
N LYS A 420 1.17 -22.49 22.15
CA LYS A 420 0.63 -23.79 22.58
C LYS A 420 -0.84 -23.67 22.97
N GLY A 421 -1.65 -24.66 22.60
CA GLY A 421 -3.10 -24.66 22.87
C GLY A 421 -3.95 -23.91 21.84
N ILE A 422 -3.33 -23.25 20.86
CA ILE A 422 -4.03 -22.70 19.69
C ILE A 422 -4.20 -23.81 18.65
N LEU A 423 -5.44 -24.07 18.24
CA LEU A 423 -5.76 -24.99 17.15
C LEU A 423 -5.58 -24.29 15.79
N PHE A 424 -6.17 -23.09 15.64
CA PHE A 424 -6.04 -22.29 14.42
C PHE A 424 -6.33 -20.80 14.68
N LYS A 425 -5.87 -19.96 13.74
CA LYS A 425 -6.26 -18.54 13.64
C LYS A 425 -7.34 -18.38 12.57
N ILE A 426 -8.41 -17.66 12.91
CA ILE A 426 -9.42 -17.18 11.96
C ILE A 426 -9.05 -15.76 11.50
N GLN A 427 -9.13 -15.53 10.20
CA GLN A 427 -9.34 -14.20 9.63
C GLN A 427 -10.79 -14.09 9.17
N TYR A 428 -11.44 -12.98 9.48
CA TYR A 428 -12.73 -12.58 8.92
C TYR A 428 -12.50 -11.44 7.93
N VAL A 429 -13.18 -11.45 6.78
CA VAL A 429 -13.18 -10.36 5.80
C VAL A 429 -14.58 -10.21 5.21
N THR A 430 -15.04 -8.98 5.09
CA THR A 430 -16.09 -8.61 4.13
C THR A 430 -15.51 -7.61 3.14
N SER A 431 -15.87 -7.76 1.87
CA SER A 431 -15.36 -6.97 0.76
C SER A 431 -16.51 -6.38 -0.06
N TRP A 432 -16.29 -5.19 -0.61
CA TRP A 432 -17.26 -4.52 -1.48
C TRP A 432 -16.58 -3.64 -2.52
N MET A 433 -17.35 -3.14 -3.48
CA MET A 433 -16.87 -2.35 -4.62
C MET A 433 -17.33 -0.87 -4.61
N SER A 434 -18.40 -0.52 -3.89
CA SER A 434 -18.87 0.87 -3.81
C SER A 434 -17.91 1.74 -2.98
N PRO A 435 -17.56 2.96 -3.44
CA PRO A 435 -16.80 3.94 -2.65
C PRO A 435 -17.64 4.64 -1.57
N GLU A 436 -18.96 4.46 -1.58
CA GLU A 436 -19.91 5.18 -0.73
C GLU A 436 -19.76 4.82 0.75
N LYS A 437 -20.06 5.79 1.63
CA LYS A 437 -19.90 5.60 3.07
C LYS A 437 -21.01 4.69 3.62
N GLU A 438 -22.20 4.81 3.06
CA GLU A 438 -23.41 4.06 3.40
C GLU A 438 -23.20 2.56 3.12
N ALA A 439 -22.50 2.22 2.04
CA ALA A 439 -22.07 0.86 1.76
C ALA A 439 -21.04 0.36 2.79
N MET A 440 -19.99 1.16 3.07
CA MET A 440 -19.00 0.82 4.11
C MET A 440 -19.67 0.57 5.47
N ASP A 441 -20.57 1.45 5.92
CA ASP A 441 -21.22 1.35 7.22
C ASP A 441 -22.03 0.05 7.33
N LYS A 442 -22.76 -0.36 6.26
CA LYS A 442 -23.48 -1.65 6.19
C LYS A 442 -22.52 -2.85 6.40
N HIS A 443 -21.46 -2.95 5.60
CA HIS A 443 -20.55 -4.09 5.65
C HIS A 443 -19.74 -4.14 6.96
N VAL A 444 -19.37 -2.98 7.52
CA VAL A 444 -18.72 -2.88 8.82
C VAL A 444 -19.63 -3.39 9.94
N GLU A 445 -20.94 -3.15 9.87
CA GLU A 445 -21.88 -3.65 10.90
C GLU A 445 -22.11 -5.16 10.80
N TRP A 446 -22.30 -5.73 9.60
CA TRP A 446 -22.35 -7.20 9.42
C TRP A 446 -21.08 -7.90 9.97
N MET A 447 -19.92 -7.28 9.77
CA MET A 447 -18.65 -7.75 10.31
C MET A 447 -18.57 -7.67 11.85
N ARG A 448 -19.35 -6.78 12.49
CA ARG A 448 -19.51 -6.78 13.96
C ARG A 448 -20.46 -7.87 14.40
N GLU A 449 -21.63 -8.02 13.76
CA GLU A 449 -22.62 -9.05 14.09
C GLU A 449 -22.05 -10.48 13.98
N LEU A 450 -21.27 -10.77 12.93
CA LEU A 450 -20.55 -12.04 12.79
C LEU A 450 -19.47 -12.21 13.86
N TYR A 451 -18.72 -11.16 14.17
CA TYR A 451 -17.64 -11.23 15.15
C TYR A 451 -18.19 -11.40 16.57
N ASP A 452 -19.28 -10.74 16.94
CA ASP A 452 -19.89 -10.89 18.25
C ASP A 452 -20.54 -12.28 18.41
N TYR A 453 -21.21 -12.79 17.38
CA TYR A 453 -21.66 -14.19 17.33
C TYR A 453 -20.51 -15.19 17.55
N MET A 454 -19.36 -14.96 16.92
CA MET A 454 -18.17 -15.81 17.10
C MET A 454 -17.55 -15.74 18.50
N GLY A 455 -17.92 -14.75 19.32
CA GLY A 455 -17.36 -14.55 20.66
C GLY A 455 -17.57 -15.72 21.63
N GLU A 456 -18.57 -16.56 21.40
CA GLU A 456 -18.86 -17.75 22.22
C GLU A 456 -17.93 -18.95 21.92
N TYR A 457 -17.24 -18.95 20.77
CA TYR A 457 -16.52 -20.13 20.23
C TYR A 457 -15.01 -19.93 20.08
N VAL A 458 -14.47 -18.80 20.52
CA VAL A 458 -13.06 -18.39 20.35
C VAL A 458 -12.37 -18.20 21.70
N SER A 459 -11.07 -17.88 21.69
CA SER A 459 -10.34 -17.50 22.90
C SER A 459 -11.05 -16.38 23.67
N VAL A 460 -11.08 -16.48 25.01
CA VAL A 460 -11.64 -15.47 25.92
C VAL A 460 -10.64 -15.12 27.03
N SER A 461 -10.78 -13.94 27.61
CA SER A 461 -9.99 -13.46 28.75
C SER A 461 -8.46 -13.53 28.59
N PRO A 462 -7.86 -12.84 27.60
CA PRO A 462 -8.48 -11.91 26.64
C PRO A 462 -8.96 -12.60 25.36
N ARG A 463 -9.90 -11.98 24.64
CA ARG A 463 -10.23 -12.39 23.26
C ARG A 463 -9.08 -12.01 22.34
N GLN A 464 -8.28 -13.00 21.94
CA GLN A 464 -7.00 -12.83 21.28
C GLN A 464 -7.17 -12.43 19.80
N THR A 465 -6.38 -11.48 19.33
CA THR A 465 -6.41 -10.96 17.96
C THR A 465 -4.98 -10.83 17.40
N TYR A 466 -4.80 -10.77 16.07
CA TYR A 466 -3.46 -10.72 15.46
C TYR A 466 -3.07 -9.30 15.00
N VAL A 467 -1.92 -8.79 15.44
CA VAL A 467 -1.54 -7.37 15.23
C VAL A 467 -1.31 -6.94 13.77
N ASN A 468 -0.93 -7.85 12.85
CA ASN A 468 -0.91 -7.50 11.41
C ASN A 468 -2.32 -7.45 10.79
N TYR A 469 -3.33 -7.98 11.47
CA TYR A 469 -4.75 -7.82 11.13
C TYR A 469 -5.35 -6.74 12.04
N ARG A 470 -4.83 -5.52 11.92
CA ARG A 470 -5.28 -4.37 12.71
C ARG A 470 -6.78 -4.15 12.57
N ASP A 471 -7.41 -3.81 13.69
CA ASP A 471 -8.84 -3.61 13.83
C ASP A 471 -9.05 -2.51 14.87
N LEU A 472 -9.57 -1.35 14.47
CA LEU A 472 -9.79 -0.24 15.42
C LEU A 472 -10.99 -0.47 16.36
N ASP A 473 -11.90 -1.40 16.06
CA ASP A 473 -13.07 -1.64 16.90
C ASP A 473 -12.72 -2.31 18.25
N ILE A 474 -11.57 -2.99 18.37
CA ILE A 474 -11.14 -3.60 19.65
C ILE A 474 -10.58 -2.57 20.66
N GLY A 475 -10.49 -1.30 20.28
CA GLY A 475 -9.97 -0.19 21.08
C GLY A 475 -8.77 0.50 20.44
N MET A 476 -8.55 1.76 20.80
CA MET A 476 -7.42 2.59 20.36
C MET A 476 -7.04 3.60 21.45
N ASN A 477 -5.87 4.21 21.30
CA ASN A 477 -5.41 5.39 22.04
C ASN A 477 -6.28 6.62 21.72
N ASP A 478 -6.17 7.67 22.53
CA ASP A 478 -6.92 8.92 22.31
C ASP A 478 -6.59 9.61 20.97
N LYS A 479 -7.60 10.22 20.34
CA LYS A 479 -7.51 10.85 19.01
C LYS A 479 -6.65 12.10 18.97
N ASN A 480 -6.69 12.92 20.03
CA ASN A 480 -5.81 14.08 20.15
C ASN A 480 -4.34 13.64 20.28
N GLY A 481 -4.11 12.39 20.71
CA GLY A 481 -2.79 11.80 20.89
C GLY A 481 -2.04 12.28 22.13
N ASP A 482 -2.72 13.00 23.03
CA ASP A 482 -2.15 13.59 24.26
C ASP A 482 -2.20 12.64 25.47
N ASP A 483 -3.21 11.76 25.56
CA ASP A 483 -3.31 10.73 26.60
C ASP A 483 -3.21 9.31 26.01
N THR A 484 -1.97 8.83 25.89
CA THR A 484 -1.64 7.44 25.56
C THR A 484 -1.56 6.60 26.84
N SER A 485 -2.66 6.54 27.61
CA SER A 485 -2.66 5.86 28.91
C SER A 485 -2.53 4.34 28.78
N VAL A 486 -1.65 3.74 29.59
CA VAL A 486 -1.43 2.27 29.63
C VAL A 486 -2.72 1.52 29.99
N VAL A 487 -3.60 2.15 30.78
CA VAL A 487 -4.90 1.59 31.16
C VAL A 487 -5.81 1.46 29.94
N ASN A 488 -6.01 2.53 29.18
CA ASN A 488 -6.85 2.50 27.98
C ASN A 488 -6.25 1.56 26.92
N ALA A 489 -4.93 1.64 26.73
CA ALA A 489 -4.22 0.81 25.76
C ALA A 489 -4.26 -0.70 26.08
N SER A 490 -4.40 -1.09 27.35
CA SER A 490 -4.48 -2.51 27.74
C SER A 490 -5.72 -3.24 27.17
N SER A 491 -6.78 -2.50 26.79
CA SER A 491 -8.03 -3.04 26.23
C SER A 491 -7.84 -3.78 24.88
N TRP A 492 -6.93 -3.26 24.04
CA TRP A 492 -6.50 -3.85 22.77
C TRP A 492 -5.12 -4.50 22.90
N GLY A 493 -4.22 -3.95 23.71
CA GLY A 493 -2.84 -4.42 23.88
C GLY A 493 -2.74 -5.84 24.42
N THR A 494 -3.60 -6.21 25.38
CA THR A 494 -3.64 -7.60 25.89
C THR A 494 -4.25 -8.58 24.89
N ARG A 495 -5.09 -8.12 23.94
CA ARG A 495 -5.63 -8.97 22.88
C ARG A 495 -4.56 -9.36 21.85
N TYR A 496 -3.71 -8.41 21.46
CA TYR A 496 -2.58 -8.64 20.55
C TYR A 496 -1.40 -9.37 21.21
N PHE A 497 -1.12 -9.11 22.49
CA PHE A 497 0.17 -9.49 23.11
C PHE A 497 0.06 -10.29 24.42
N LYS A 498 -1.15 -10.53 24.96
CA LYS A 498 -1.34 -11.11 26.31
C LYS A 498 -0.43 -10.39 27.33
N ASP A 499 0.32 -11.15 28.13
CA ASP A 499 1.22 -10.60 29.15
C ASP A 499 2.46 -9.87 28.57
N ASN A 500 2.84 -10.15 27.32
CA ASN A 500 3.98 -9.49 26.67
C ASN A 500 3.76 -7.97 26.51
N PHE A 501 2.51 -7.49 26.53
CA PHE A 501 2.18 -6.06 26.53
C PHE A 501 2.93 -5.30 27.64
N ASN A 502 3.04 -5.88 28.84
CA ASN A 502 3.72 -5.24 29.97
C ASN A 502 5.24 -5.12 29.77
N ARG A 503 5.86 -5.98 28.95
CA ARG A 503 7.27 -5.85 28.55
C ARG A 503 7.42 -4.84 27.41
N LEU A 504 6.55 -4.88 26.41
CA LEU A 504 6.52 -3.89 25.31
C LEU A 504 6.44 -2.45 25.84
N VAL A 505 5.55 -2.18 26.81
CA VAL A 505 5.39 -0.84 27.43
C VAL A 505 6.65 -0.36 28.15
N LYS A 506 7.39 -1.24 28.84
CA LYS A 506 8.68 -0.89 29.47
C LYS A 506 9.71 -0.50 28.43
N ILE A 507 9.91 -1.36 27.42
CA ILE A 507 10.89 -1.14 26.35
C ILE A 507 10.57 0.13 25.56
N LYS A 508 9.28 0.38 25.28
CA LYS A 508 8.80 1.62 24.66
C LYS A 508 9.14 2.85 25.50
N THR A 509 8.94 2.79 26.82
CA THR A 509 9.27 3.88 27.75
C THR A 509 10.77 4.20 27.76
N GLU A 510 11.63 3.19 27.61
CA GLU A 510 13.09 3.35 27.65
C GLU A 510 13.68 3.76 26.29
N PHE A 511 13.11 3.27 25.18
CA PHE A 511 13.61 3.52 23.82
C PHE A 511 13.06 4.81 23.18
N ASP A 512 11.80 5.15 23.45
CA ASP A 512 11.11 6.33 22.92
C ASP A 512 10.27 7.01 24.03
N PRO A 513 10.91 7.60 25.06
CA PRO A 513 10.24 8.21 26.21
C PRO A 513 9.34 9.40 25.84
N ASP A 514 9.66 10.09 24.74
CA ASP A 514 8.84 11.19 24.20
C ASP A 514 7.54 10.70 23.53
N ASN A 515 7.41 9.39 23.31
CA ASN A 515 6.38 8.72 22.52
C ASN A 515 6.22 9.33 21.11
N PHE A 516 7.35 9.56 20.43
CA PHE A 516 7.40 10.14 19.09
C PHE A 516 6.81 9.20 18.03
N PHE A 517 7.15 7.91 18.09
CA PHE A 517 6.56 6.88 17.22
C PHE A 517 5.22 6.42 17.79
N LYS A 518 4.17 7.19 17.50
CA LYS A 518 2.80 6.92 17.93
C LYS A 518 1.81 6.85 16.77
N HIS A 519 0.80 6.01 16.94
CA HIS A 519 -0.39 5.82 16.12
C HIS A 519 -1.54 5.26 16.98
N GLU A 520 -2.71 5.04 16.38
CA GLU A 520 -3.97 4.67 17.04
C GLU A 520 -3.81 3.48 18.01
N GLN A 521 -3.17 2.40 17.57
CA GLN A 521 -2.83 1.23 18.40
C GLN A 521 -1.32 1.08 18.63
N SER A 522 -0.63 2.20 18.89
CA SER A 522 0.80 2.17 19.24
C SER A 522 1.00 1.85 20.72
N ILE A 523 2.09 1.14 21.03
CA ILE A 523 2.47 0.84 22.42
C ILE A 523 2.67 2.15 23.20
N PRO A 524 2.04 2.33 24.37
CA PRO A 524 2.19 3.54 25.18
C PRO A 524 3.48 3.55 26.00
N VAL A 525 3.84 4.74 26.50
CA VAL A 525 4.90 4.95 27.50
C VAL A 525 4.32 4.99 28.92
N LEU A 526 5.13 4.66 29.93
CA LEU A 526 4.79 4.91 31.32
C LEU A 526 4.89 6.42 31.64
N PRO A 527 4.01 6.99 32.47
CA PRO A 527 4.07 8.41 32.81
C PRO A 527 5.39 8.82 33.49
N HIS A 528 6.11 9.79 32.91
CA HIS A 528 7.29 10.38 33.54
C HIS A 528 6.96 10.93 34.95
N LYS A 529 7.77 10.52 35.95
CA LYS A 529 7.63 10.90 37.36
C LYS A 529 7.57 12.42 37.61
N SER A 530 8.06 13.24 36.68
CA SER A 530 8.00 14.71 36.75
C SER A 530 6.58 15.28 36.67
N LYS A 531 5.64 14.65 35.93
CA LYS A 531 4.25 15.14 35.84
C LYS A 531 3.50 15.03 37.18
N LEU A 532 3.83 14.05 38.03
CA LEU A 532 3.20 13.84 39.35
C LEU A 532 3.46 14.99 40.35
N GLN A 533 4.61 15.66 40.28
CA GLN A 533 4.93 16.77 41.19
C GLN A 533 4.06 18.01 40.97
N LYS A 534 3.48 18.21 39.77
CA LYS A 534 2.52 19.31 39.52
C LYS A 534 1.19 19.12 40.24
N PHE A 535 0.76 17.88 40.50
CA PHE A 535 -0.48 17.58 41.23
C PHE A 535 -0.36 17.63 42.76
N GLN A 536 0.86 17.62 43.32
CA GLN A 536 1.08 17.68 44.77
C GLN A 536 1.36 19.11 45.31
N ARG A 537 1.21 20.15 44.49
CA ARG A 537 1.46 21.56 44.87
C ARG A 537 0.22 22.46 44.91
N THR A 538 -0.93 21.90 45.25
CA THR A 538 -2.16 22.64 45.60
C THR A 538 -2.63 22.28 47.02
N LYS A 539 -1.94 22.80 48.05
CA LYS A 539 -2.50 22.80 49.42
C LYS A 539 -3.71 23.75 49.47
N PRO A 540 -4.79 23.40 50.19
CA PRO A 540 -5.99 24.24 50.27
C PRO A 540 -5.73 25.49 51.12
N HIS A 541 -6.33 26.63 50.73
CA HIS A 541 -6.28 27.85 51.51
C HIS A 541 -7.60 28.63 51.51
N GLY A 542 -8.22 28.71 52.69
CA GLY A 542 -8.93 29.89 53.17
C GLY A 542 -10.25 30.26 52.49
N ASP A 543 -11.35 29.68 52.97
CA ASP A 543 -12.70 30.24 52.77
C ASP A 543 -12.78 31.70 53.27
N LYS A 544 -13.30 32.62 52.43
CA LYS A 544 -13.66 33.98 52.85
C LYS A 544 -14.74 34.62 51.96
N LYS A 545 -15.99 34.25 52.24
CA LYS A 545 -17.21 34.88 51.71
C LYS A 545 -17.19 36.41 51.82
N LYS A 546 -17.63 37.12 50.77
CA LYS A 546 -18.28 38.45 50.89
C LYS A 546 -19.37 38.64 49.82
N LYS A 547 -20.58 38.97 50.27
CA LYS A 547 -21.75 39.34 49.43
C LYS A 547 -21.79 40.86 49.18
N LYS A 548 -22.72 41.27 48.31
CA LYS A 548 -23.12 42.63 47.84
C LYS A 548 -22.44 43.04 46.53
N GLY A 549 -23.15 43.64 45.57
CA GLY A 549 -24.60 43.90 45.51
C GLY A 549 -24.93 44.75 44.27
N GLY A 550 -25.97 44.37 43.51
CA GLY A 550 -26.23 44.98 42.21
C GLY A 550 -26.90 46.37 42.24
N LYS A 551 -26.80 47.11 41.14
CA LYS A 551 -27.71 48.21 40.77
C LYS A 551 -27.74 48.40 39.26
N THR A 552 -28.94 48.51 38.70
CA THR A 552 -29.21 48.84 37.30
C THR A 552 -29.46 50.35 37.13
N LYS A 553 -29.28 50.88 35.92
CA LYS A 553 -30.01 52.08 35.44
C LYS A 553 -30.03 52.16 33.91
N LYS A 554 -31.04 52.86 33.37
CA LYS A 554 -31.36 52.98 31.93
C LYS A 554 -30.89 54.33 31.34
N GLY A 555 -30.42 54.32 30.09
CA GLY A 555 -31.26 54.77 28.96
C GLY A 555 -31.00 56.12 28.26
N ARG A 556 -31.68 56.24 27.11
CA ARG A 556 -31.64 57.26 26.02
C ARG A 556 -30.54 57.02 24.96
N LYS A 557 -30.77 56.89 23.63
CA LYS A 557 -31.80 57.23 22.61
C LYS A 557 -31.59 58.52 21.78
N ASN A 558 -31.94 58.39 20.49
CA ASN A 558 -32.09 59.39 19.41
C ASN A 558 -30.76 59.80 18.73
N THR A 559 -30.69 60.08 17.41
CA THR A 559 -31.76 60.25 16.38
C THR A 559 -31.33 59.73 14.99
N GLN A 560 -32.27 59.42 14.09
CA GLN A 560 -32.08 59.27 12.63
C GLN A 560 -32.43 60.58 11.89
N ILE A 561 -32.24 60.64 10.55
CA ILE A 561 -32.78 61.55 9.47
C ILE A 561 -31.65 61.77 8.42
N LEU A 562 -31.80 61.68 7.08
CA LEU A 562 -32.91 61.29 6.17
C LEU A 562 -32.37 60.78 4.79
N THR A 563 -33.24 60.11 4.01
CA THR A 563 -33.38 59.95 2.51
C THR A 563 -32.26 60.30 1.49
N MET A 564 -32.26 59.87 0.21
CA MET A 564 -32.83 58.76 -0.63
C MET A 564 -32.88 59.24 -2.11
N ALA A 565 -32.42 58.47 -3.11
CA ALA A 565 -32.73 58.73 -4.54
C ALA A 565 -32.56 57.53 -5.51
N TYR A 566 -33.70 56.99 -5.97
CA TYR A 566 -34.03 56.46 -7.31
C TYR A 566 -33.26 55.34 -8.08
N PHE A 567 -34.02 54.28 -8.40
CA PHE A 567 -33.93 53.39 -9.58
C PHE A 567 -34.09 54.23 -10.89
N SER A 568 -33.77 53.83 -12.14
CA SER A 568 -33.96 52.57 -12.91
C SER A 568 -33.05 52.63 -14.19
N ARG A 569 -33.08 51.87 -15.31
CA ARG A 569 -33.69 50.64 -15.92
C ARG A 569 -32.86 50.38 -17.22
N PHE A 570 -32.92 49.32 -18.06
CA PHE A 570 -33.62 48.03 -18.16
C PHE A 570 -32.73 47.05 -19.01
N LEU A 571 -33.31 46.08 -19.75
CA LEU A 571 -32.66 45.24 -20.77
C LEU A 571 -32.85 45.78 -22.21
N VAL A 572 -32.04 45.23 -23.14
CA VAL A 572 -32.34 44.77 -24.53
C VAL A 572 -31.34 45.27 -25.58
N LEU A 573 -30.46 44.37 -26.08
CA LEU A 573 -30.49 43.82 -27.46
C LEU A 573 -29.44 42.69 -27.59
N LEU A 574 -29.63 41.75 -28.52
CA LEU A 574 -28.73 40.65 -28.87
C LEU A 574 -28.69 40.51 -30.41
N PHE A 575 -27.58 40.00 -30.98
CA PHE A 575 -27.29 39.84 -32.43
C PHE A 575 -27.22 41.17 -33.20
N LEU A 576 -26.08 41.56 -33.79
CA LEU A 576 -25.63 41.07 -35.10
C LEU A 576 -24.16 41.50 -35.37
N LEU A 577 -23.28 40.55 -35.72
CA LEU A 577 -22.24 40.65 -36.78
C LEU A 577 -21.31 39.42 -36.75
N THR A 578 -21.68 38.38 -37.49
CA THR A 578 -20.79 37.25 -37.83
C THR A 578 -20.68 37.16 -39.35
N SER A 579 -19.67 37.80 -39.93
CA SER A 579 -19.41 37.72 -41.38
C SER A 579 -17.97 38.11 -41.75
N LEU A 580 -16.98 37.31 -41.33
CA LEU A 580 -15.66 37.26 -41.97
C LEU A 580 -14.94 35.95 -41.62
N SER A 581 -14.71 35.12 -42.63
CA SER A 581 -13.95 33.86 -42.52
C SER A 581 -13.60 33.33 -43.92
N PRO A 582 -12.48 32.61 -44.13
CA PRO A 582 -11.27 32.54 -43.30
C PRO A 582 -9.99 32.90 -44.09
N LEU A 583 -8.99 33.45 -43.39
CA LEU A 583 -7.61 33.54 -43.89
C LEU A 583 -6.66 33.09 -42.77
N CYS A 584 -6.10 31.89 -42.96
CA CYS A 584 -5.06 31.23 -42.16
C CYS A 584 -4.99 31.59 -40.66
N SER A 585 -5.77 30.90 -39.83
CA SER A 585 -5.41 30.71 -38.42
C SER A 585 -4.28 29.68 -38.32
N SER A 586 -3.03 30.11 -38.53
CA SER A 586 -1.89 29.32 -38.07
C SER A 586 -1.88 29.33 -36.53
N ASN A 587 -1.61 28.18 -35.93
CA ASN A 587 -1.47 28.12 -34.47
C ASN A 587 -0.06 28.61 -34.13
N PRO A 588 0.12 29.73 -33.38
CA PRO A 588 1.45 30.28 -33.09
C PRO A 588 2.36 29.30 -32.33
N PHE A 589 1.79 28.30 -31.64
CA PHE A 589 2.52 27.16 -31.08
C PHE A 589 3.20 26.32 -32.18
N GLN A 590 2.44 25.94 -33.21
CA GLN A 590 2.89 25.05 -34.27
C GLN A 590 3.96 25.74 -35.13
N ASP A 591 3.75 27.03 -35.43
CA ASP A 591 4.74 27.86 -36.13
C ASP A 591 6.03 27.99 -35.31
N SER A 592 5.94 28.27 -34.01
CA SER A 592 7.11 28.40 -33.12
C SER A 592 7.91 27.09 -32.99
N PHE A 593 7.22 25.95 -32.86
CA PHE A 593 7.88 24.65 -32.80
C PHE A 593 8.49 24.28 -34.16
N HIS A 594 7.78 24.50 -35.28
CA HIS A 594 8.31 24.26 -36.63
C HIS A 594 9.54 25.12 -36.92
N GLN A 595 9.51 26.43 -36.65
CA GLN A 595 10.66 27.32 -36.79
C GLN A 595 11.84 26.87 -35.92
N CYS A 596 11.59 26.41 -34.69
CA CYS A 596 12.64 25.87 -33.84
C CYS A 596 13.26 24.59 -34.43
N LEU A 597 12.44 23.63 -34.89
CA LEU A 597 12.93 22.43 -35.58
C LEU A 597 13.76 22.80 -36.82
N SER A 598 13.24 23.69 -37.68
CA SER A 598 13.92 24.15 -38.90
C SER A 598 15.27 24.82 -38.62
N ALA A 599 15.39 25.56 -37.52
CA ALA A 599 16.63 26.26 -37.15
C ALA A 599 17.67 25.34 -36.46
N ASN A 600 17.33 24.08 -36.18
CA ASN A 600 18.17 23.13 -35.42
C ASN A 600 18.18 21.72 -36.07
N THR A 601 17.88 21.62 -37.37
CA THR A 601 17.92 20.36 -38.13
C THR A 601 18.60 20.60 -39.48
N ASP A 602 19.70 19.90 -39.76
CA ASP A 602 20.55 20.15 -40.94
C ASP A 602 19.90 19.79 -42.30
N SER A 603 18.68 19.25 -42.29
CA SER A 603 17.96 18.78 -43.48
C SER A 603 16.53 19.37 -43.57
N LEU A 604 16.45 20.64 -43.97
CA LEU A 604 15.18 21.37 -44.16
C LEU A 604 14.19 20.66 -45.10
N THR A 605 14.69 19.86 -46.05
CA THR A 605 13.87 19.10 -47.01
C THR A 605 13.08 17.95 -46.39
N GLN A 606 13.41 17.51 -45.18
CA GLN A 606 12.73 16.38 -44.51
C GLN A 606 11.55 16.80 -43.64
N LEU A 607 11.48 18.06 -43.17
CA LEU A 607 10.42 18.51 -42.24
C LEU A 607 8.99 18.19 -42.72
N PRO A 608 8.60 18.43 -44.00
CA PRO A 608 7.23 18.13 -44.47
C PRO A 608 6.83 16.65 -44.40
N ASN A 609 7.80 15.73 -44.37
CA ASN A 609 7.58 14.27 -44.35
C ASN A 609 7.66 13.67 -42.94
N ILE A 610 8.01 14.48 -41.93
CA ILE A 610 8.09 14.06 -40.53
C ILE A 610 7.11 14.82 -39.61
N PHE A 611 6.67 16.02 -39.98
CA PHE A 611 5.89 16.94 -39.14
C PHE A 611 4.41 17.00 -39.57
N PHE A 612 3.50 16.62 -38.67
CA PHE A 612 2.07 16.51 -38.96
C PHE A 612 1.24 17.28 -37.93
N THR A 613 0.51 18.32 -38.35
CA THR A 613 -0.45 19.05 -37.50
C THR A 613 -1.89 18.59 -37.81
N PRO A 614 -2.89 18.89 -36.96
CA PRO A 614 -4.30 18.60 -37.23
C PRO A 614 -4.85 19.06 -38.60
N ASN A 615 -4.20 20.01 -39.26
CA ASN A 615 -4.56 20.50 -40.59
C ASN A 615 -3.99 19.63 -41.73
N THR A 616 -3.10 18.67 -41.43
CA THR A 616 -2.53 17.75 -42.41
C THR A 616 -3.40 16.49 -42.56
N THR A 617 -3.65 16.06 -43.78
CA THR A 617 -4.52 14.90 -44.08
C THR A 617 -4.03 13.59 -43.45
N ALA A 618 -2.72 13.46 -43.22
CA ALA A 618 -2.11 12.29 -42.59
C ALA A 618 -2.23 12.26 -41.05
N PHE A 619 -2.55 13.38 -40.38
CA PHE A 619 -2.53 13.46 -38.92
C PHE A 619 -3.50 12.49 -38.23
N THR A 620 -4.77 12.46 -38.63
CA THR A 620 -5.77 11.57 -38.01
C THR A 620 -5.51 10.09 -38.28
N PRO A 621 -5.19 9.66 -39.53
CA PRO A 621 -4.71 8.30 -39.79
C PRO A 621 -3.47 7.93 -38.97
N LEU A 622 -2.49 8.83 -38.86
CA LEU A 622 -1.26 8.60 -38.09
C LEU A 622 -1.55 8.51 -36.59
N LEU A 623 -2.37 9.39 -36.01
CA LEU A 623 -2.75 9.35 -34.60
C LEU A 623 -3.36 7.98 -34.25
N ASN A 624 -4.28 7.51 -35.09
CA ASN A 624 -5.04 6.29 -34.88
C ASN A 624 -4.27 5.00 -35.18
N SER A 625 -3.25 5.02 -36.05
CA SER A 625 -2.60 3.83 -36.64
C SER A 625 -2.03 2.82 -35.63
N THR A 626 -1.75 3.26 -34.41
CA THR A 626 -1.17 2.45 -33.33
C THR A 626 -2.04 2.37 -32.07
N ALA A 627 -3.18 3.08 -32.01
CA ALA A 627 -3.98 3.18 -30.79
C ALA A 627 -4.88 1.94 -30.59
N GLN A 628 -4.41 0.94 -29.83
CA GLN A 628 -5.22 -0.26 -29.52
C GLN A 628 -6.40 0.03 -28.57
N ASN A 629 -6.29 1.03 -27.70
CA ASN A 629 -7.40 1.47 -26.85
C ASN A 629 -8.15 2.65 -27.49
N LEU A 630 -9.32 2.38 -28.07
CA LEU A 630 -10.14 3.37 -28.78
C LEU A 630 -10.61 4.54 -27.91
N ARG A 631 -10.62 4.41 -26.56
CA ARG A 631 -10.94 5.54 -25.66
C ARG A 631 -9.96 6.70 -25.84
N CYS A 632 -8.69 6.39 -26.15
CA CYS A 632 -7.58 7.35 -26.19
C CYS A 632 -7.54 8.18 -27.49
N ILE A 633 -8.33 7.79 -28.50
CA ILE A 633 -8.52 8.53 -29.77
C ILE A 633 -9.97 8.97 -29.98
N ALA A 634 -10.82 8.83 -28.95
CA ALA A 634 -12.21 9.24 -29.00
C ALA A 634 -12.36 10.77 -29.17
N PRO A 635 -13.51 11.29 -29.67
CA PRO A 635 -13.69 12.72 -29.93
C PRO A 635 -13.51 13.63 -28.71
N TYR A 636 -13.68 13.10 -27.50
CA TYR A 636 -13.52 13.80 -26.22
C TYR A 636 -12.11 13.70 -25.61
N ALA A 637 -11.21 12.90 -26.16
CA ALA A 637 -9.85 12.77 -25.67
C ALA A 637 -9.02 14.01 -26.07
N ALA A 638 -8.16 14.50 -25.17
CA ALA A 638 -7.19 15.53 -25.51
C ALA A 638 -6.26 15.02 -26.61
N LYS A 639 -6.03 15.84 -27.63
CA LYS A 639 -5.25 15.50 -28.84
C LYS A 639 -3.92 16.25 -28.86
N PRO A 640 -2.87 15.71 -29.48
CA PRO A 640 -1.61 16.43 -29.59
C PRO A 640 -1.73 17.60 -30.55
N GLU A 641 -0.95 18.66 -30.30
CA GLU A 641 -0.85 19.83 -31.19
C GLU A 641 -0.18 19.49 -32.52
N LEU A 642 0.71 18.49 -32.52
CA LEU A 642 1.31 17.88 -33.71
C LEU A 642 1.91 16.50 -33.37
N ILE A 643 2.16 15.71 -34.41
CA ILE A 643 2.91 14.45 -34.37
C ILE A 643 4.20 14.62 -35.17
N LEU A 644 5.33 14.17 -34.61
CA LEU A 644 6.62 14.11 -35.29
C LEU A 644 7.03 12.64 -35.49
N THR A 645 7.33 12.23 -36.72
CA THR A 645 7.88 10.89 -37.04
C THR A 645 9.37 10.99 -37.38
N PRO A 646 10.29 10.97 -36.39
CA PRO A 646 11.73 11.06 -36.66
C PRO A 646 12.22 9.98 -37.63
N LEU A 647 13.16 10.36 -38.49
CA LEU A 647 13.88 9.48 -39.42
C LEU A 647 15.33 9.22 -38.97
N HIS A 648 15.82 10.06 -38.06
CA HIS A 648 17.15 9.98 -37.48
C HIS A 648 17.10 10.50 -36.03
N GLU A 649 18.05 10.09 -35.19
CA GLU A 649 18.05 10.43 -33.75
C GLU A 649 18.21 11.94 -33.48
N SER A 650 18.90 12.66 -34.37
CA SER A 650 19.00 14.12 -34.30
C SER A 650 17.63 14.81 -34.32
N HIS A 651 16.62 14.24 -35.02
CA HIS A 651 15.26 14.80 -35.01
C HIS A 651 14.60 14.69 -33.63
N ILE A 652 14.95 13.66 -32.84
CA ILE A 652 14.50 13.52 -31.44
C ILE A 652 15.23 14.52 -30.56
N GLN A 653 16.56 14.61 -30.68
CA GLN A 653 17.38 15.55 -29.90
C GLN A 653 16.89 17.00 -30.10
N THR A 654 16.65 17.40 -31.35
CA THR A 654 16.12 18.72 -31.70
C THR A 654 14.68 18.93 -31.20
N ALA A 655 13.81 17.91 -31.27
CA ALA A 655 12.47 18.00 -30.68
C ALA A 655 12.52 18.22 -29.16
N VAL A 656 13.43 17.54 -28.44
CA VAL A 656 13.65 17.71 -26.99
C VAL A 656 14.15 19.12 -26.67
N VAL A 657 15.12 19.64 -27.43
CA VAL A 657 15.64 21.01 -27.28
C VAL A 657 14.53 22.04 -27.50
N CYS A 658 13.76 21.90 -28.58
CA CYS A 658 12.66 22.82 -28.90
C CYS A 658 11.51 22.76 -27.91
N ALA A 659 11.15 21.56 -27.43
CA ALA A 659 10.11 21.41 -26.42
C ALA A 659 10.50 22.07 -25.09
N LYS A 660 11.75 21.84 -24.65
CA LYS A 660 12.32 22.49 -23.46
C LYS A 660 12.36 24.02 -23.60
N LYS A 661 12.72 24.54 -24.78
CA LYS A 661 12.77 25.99 -25.06
C LYS A 661 11.39 26.66 -25.01
N LEU A 662 10.33 25.94 -25.39
CA LEU A 662 8.97 26.47 -25.56
C LEU A 662 8.00 26.05 -24.45
N GLY A 663 8.45 25.30 -23.43
CA GLY A 663 7.61 24.84 -22.32
C GLY A 663 6.63 23.71 -22.66
N ILE A 664 6.92 22.95 -23.71
CA ILE A 664 6.01 21.98 -24.34
C ILE A 664 6.26 20.58 -23.78
N GLN A 665 5.20 19.79 -23.57
CA GLN A 665 5.35 18.37 -23.22
C GLN A 665 5.63 17.51 -24.46
N LEU A 666 6.61 16.60 -24.36
CA LEU A 666 6.76 15.52 -25.34
C LEU A 666 6.14 14.23 -24.78
N ARG A 667 5.42 13.52 -25.65
CA ARG A 667 4.98 12.13 -25.45
C ARG A 667 5.70 11.27 -26.47
N PHE A 668 6.28 10.16 -26.04
CA PHE A 668 6.98 9.23 -26.93
C PHE A 668 6.12 7.98 -27.09
N ARG A 669 5.94 7.53 -28.33
CA ARG A 669 5.30 6.24 -28.61
C ARG A 669 6.18 5.36 -29.49
N SER A 670 6.15 4.06 -29.21
CA SER A 670 6.57 3.01 -30.12
C SER A 670 5.55 1.88 -30.02
N GLY A 671 4.97 1.49 -31.15
CA GLY A 671 3.88 0.53 -31.19
C GLY A 671 2.60 0.98 -30.47
N GLY A 672 1.80 0.00 -30.04
CA GLY A 672 0.40 0.18 -29.62
C GLY A 672 0.02 -0.28 -28.21
N HIS A 673 0.97 -0.80 -27.42
CA HIS A 673 0.70 -1.51 -26.16
C HIS A 673 0.72 -0.60 -24.91
N ASP A 674 0.18 0.62 -25.04
CA ASP A 674 -0.11 1.50 -23.90
C ASP A 674 -1.62 1.55 -23.67
N TYR A 675 -2.07 0.71 -22.74
CA TYR A 675 -3.48 0.50 -22.40
C TYR A 675 -4.13 1.72 -21.73
N GLU A 676 -3.36 2.57 -21.05
CA GLU A 676 -3.88 3.78 -20.40
C GLU A 676 -3.85 5.01 -21.33
N GLY A 677 -2.97 5.00 -22.34
CA GLY A 677 -2.90 5.99 -23.40
C GLY A 677 -1.98 7.18 -23.14
N ILE A 678 -1.12 7.09 -22.13
CA ILE A 678 -0.18 8.13 -21.66
C ILE A 678 0.78 8.62 -22.78
N SER A 679 0.98 7.79 -23.81
CA SER A 679 1.80 8.02 -25.00
C SER A 679 1.06 8.75 -26.15
N TYR A 680 -0.27 8.87 -26.08
CA TYR A 680 -1.12 9.49 -27.12
C TYR A 680 -1.96 10.67 -26.60
N THR A 681 -2.35 10.65 -25.32
CA THR A 681 -3.19 11.67 -24.69
C THR A 681 -2.56 12.29 -23.43
N SER A 682 -3.04 13.48 -23.06
CA SER A 682 -2.65 14.20 -21.84
C SER A 682 -3.88 14.44 -20.96
N VAL A 683 -3.76 14.11 -19.67
CA VAL A 683 -4.72 14.48 -18.62
C VAL A 683 -4.35 15.81 -17.92
N MET A 684 -3.43 16.56 -18.52
CA MET A 684 -3.10 17.94 -18.16
C MET A 684 -3.47 18.85 -19.33
N ASP A 685 -4.12 19.98 -19.05
CA ASP A 685 -4.51 21.03 -20.00
C ASP A 685 -3.29 21.85 -20.48
N LEU A 686 -2.23 21.16 -20.90
CA LEU A 686 -0.98 21.71 -21.39
C LEU A 686 -0.71 21.15 -22.80
N PRO A 687 -0.30 22.01 -23.76
CA PRO A 687 -0.09 21.58 -25.13
C PRO A 687 1.10 20.62 -25.22
N TYR A 688 0.94 19.58 -26.03
CA TYR A 688 1.89 18.49 -26.12
C TYR A 688 2.05 17.97 -27.55
N VAL A 689 3.21 17.35 -27.80
CA VAL A 689 3.62 16.80 -29.09
C VAL A 689 3.87 15.29 -28.93
N VAL A 690 3.36 14.49 -29.87
CA VAL A 690 3.68 13.05 -29.92
C VAL A 690 4.88 12.85 -30.84
N ILE A 691 5.94 12.25 -30.31
CA ILE A 691 7.09 11.74 -31.05
C ILE A 691 6.83 10.25 -31.32
N ASP A 692 6.59 9.93 -32.59
CA ASP A 692 6.26 8.60 -33.06
C ASP A 692 7.48 7.90 -33.64
N LEU A 693 8.05 7.01 -32.85
CA LEU A 693 9.32 6.35 -33.15
C LEU A 693 9.21 5.27 -34.24
N ALA A 694 8.00 4.95 -34.74
CA ALA A 694 7.73 3.81 -35.62
C ALA A 694 8.44 3.79 -37.00
N LYS A 695 9.23 4.83 -37.34
CA LYS A 695 10.12 4.88 -38.51
C LYS A 695 11.60 4.56 -38.18
N LEU A 696 12.01 4.58 -36.91
CA LEU A 696 13.36 4.22 -36.46
C LEU A 696 13.42 2.72 -36.18
N ARG A 697 13.65 1.92 -37.23
CA ARG A 697 13.62 0.45 -37.19
C ARG A 697 14.96 -0.24 -37.51
N GLY A 698 16.07 0.48 -37.40
CA GLY A 698 17.40 -0.13 -37.49
C GLY A 698 17.55 -1.25 -36.47
N ILE A 699 17.98 -2.42 -36.93
CA ILE A 699 18.45 -3.54 -36.12
C ILE A 699 19.81 -3.91 -36.69
N ASP A 700 20.83 -3.90 -35.85
CA ASP A 700 22.22 -4.22 -36.20
C ASP A 700 22.72 -5.31 -35.25
N VAL A 701 23.26 -6.40 -35.79
CA VAL A 701 23.53 -7.64 -35.06
C VAL A 701 25.02 -7.95 -35.13
N ASP A 702 25.70 -7.88 -33.99
CA ASP A 702 27.10 -8.28 -33.87
C ASP A 702 27.18 -9.73 -33.38
N VAL A 703 27.49 -10.64 -34.30
CA VAL A 703 27.60 -12.08 -34.03
C VAL A 703 28.93 -12.44 -33.33
N GLU A 704 29.95 -11.58 -33.38
CA GLU A 704 31.24 -11.80 -32.72
C GLU A 704 31.23 -11.33 -31.26
N ASP A 705 30.61 -10.18 -30.97
CA ASP A 705 30.35 -9.68 -29.61
C ASP A 705 29.11 -10.35 -28.96
N GLY A 706 28.24 -10.94 -29.77
CA GLY A 706 26.99 -11.57 -29.31
C GLY A 706 25.93 -10.54 -28.87
N SER A 707 25.97 -9.34 -29.44
CA SER A 707 25.12 -8.20 -29.07
C SER A 707 24.24 -7.72 -30.23
N VAL A 708 23.20 -6.96 -29.91
CA VAL A 708 22.25 -6.45 -30.90
C VAL A 708 21.80 -5.04 -30.54
N TRP A 709 21.95 -4.11 -31.49
CA TRP A 709 21.52 -2.72 -31.37
C TRP A 709 20.17 -2.55 -32.04
N VAL A 710 19.17 -2.15 -31.25
CA VAL A 710 17.77 -2.10 -31.67
C VAL A 710 17.25 -0.67 -31.54
N GLN A 711 16.93 -0.04 -32.66
CA GLN A 711 16.26 1.27 -32.64
C GLN A 711 14.84 1.13 -32.07
N ALA A 712 14.44 2.12 -31.26
CA ALA A 712 13.25 2.05 -30.42
C ALA A 712 11.91 1.88 -31.17
N GLY A 713 11.86 2.05 -32.49
CA GLY A 713 10.68 1.82 -33.33
C GLY A 713 10.56 0.42 -33.93
N ALA A 714 11.59 -0.43 -33.81
CA ALA A 714 11.57 -1.81 -34.28
C ALA A 714 10.65 -2.69 -33.40
N THR A 715 9.94 -3.62 -34.02
CA THR A 715 9.10 -4.60 -33.30
C THR A 715 9.92 -5.81 -32.85
N ILE A 716 9.42 -6.51 -31.82
CA ILE A 716 10.01 -7.77 -31.35
C ILE A 716 10.04 -8.84 -32.46
N GLY A 717 9.07 -8.81 -33.39
CA GLY A 717 9.06 -9.71 -34.55
C GLY A 717 10.16 -9.40 -35.56
N GLU A 718 10.42 -8.12 -35.86
CA GLU A 718 11.55 -7.71 -36.71
C GLU A 718 12.89 -8.06 -36.04
N LEU A 719 13.01 -7.88 -34.72
CA LEU A 719 14.19 -8.27 -33.94
C LEU A 719 14.45 -9.79 -34.01
N TYR A 720 13.46 -10.62 -33.71
CA TYR A 720 13.62 -12.08 -33.75
C TYR A 720 13.88 -12.61 -35.15
N TYR A 721 13.36 -11.94 -36.19
CA TYR A 721 13.70 -12.26 -37.57
C TYR A 721 15.18 -11.95 -37.86
N ARG A 722 15.66 -10.75 -37.53
CA ARG A 722 17.05 -10.32 -37.79
C ARG A 722 18.11 -11.04 -36.96
N VAL A 723 17.76 -11.60 -35.80
CA VAL A 723 18.66 -12.41 -34.96
C VAL A 723 18.67 -13.89 -35.38
N ALA A 724 17.79 -14.28 -36.32
CA ALA A 724 17.71 -15.63 -36.89
C ALA A 724 18.13 -15.71 -38.37
N GLU A 725 18.54 -14.57 -38.96
CA GLU A 725 19.06 -14.37 -40.32
C GLU A 725 20.59 -14.41 -40.33
#